data_AF-A0A9P6FSR4-F1
#
_entry.id   AF-A0A9P6FSR4-F1
#
_cell.length_a   1.000
_cell.length_b   1.000
_cell.length_c   1.000
_cell.angle_alpha   90.00
_cell.angle_beta   90.00
_cell.angle_gamma   90.00
#
_symmetry.space_group_name_H-M   'P 1'
#
loop_
_entity.id
_entity.type
_entity.pdbx_description
1 polymer ?
#
loop_
_entity_poly.entity_id
_entity_poly.type
_entity_poly.pdbx_seq_one_letter_code
_entity_poly.pdbx_strand_id
1 'polypeptide(L)'
;MATVATDSLQQAVAALNTLYNAPTNSAKREANLWLESFQAKPEAWQTAVILLTNDTAGLEAQVFGAQTIRRKIVDDFQELDAANRVSLRDSLMNLCMQHKASPRNIRTQLCLSLAGLALRMLEWENPVGHMTTVFGGSKEDLANLLEFLTVLPEEVNDNKNSTLTDDEYRSRSDELLTRNAANIINLLVMFMENSGGDSRLQENVLRCFHSWLRSGDITTASLVNNPLLSISFKALQMPELFDMAVDVVCELIYQTKDIEESLPVIEEIFPNLLPLRQEIVKNIEDDNESNVRGLCKIFVEAGECYLSLVVRHTDHFRGIVEGIAQCASYHDLDVVPMTFQFWYQLADELRKHEEARVIYQDIYANLVDVMIRHLHYPDDLDSWTAKERDDFREFRHYMGDVLKDCCIILGSRVTLGKAYMRITEAASKSPPKWQEVEAPLMALRSMGSQVDDDENEVLPEIMKLLSQLPEHPKIKYAATLVIARYGSWTDKHPEFIEYQLTFVSSGFENDEVVAASALAMKLLCKECSSHLLNYLNQLHAFFMGVTKRLKAVDLMEVTEAVAHVIGALKLFFETVNPQVAPSDAHPCIPIFQELWPVLDTLADRIGNIDDVAKELTGCWRSALISYRTHFAPLVPMIMARLIKSFEQTGLGPYLWVSGRVVREFGELNPAASVQFVEGQSVFMWQILQKYSGQFNEIPD
;
A
#
# COMPACT_ATOMS: atom_id res chain seq x y z
N MET A 1 36.51 -6.52 -48.24
CA MET A 1 35.68 -5.65 -47.38
C MET A 1 34.33 -5.33 -48.02
N ALA A 2 34.24 -4.82 -49.26
CA ALA A 2 32.94 -4.47 -49.88
C ALA A 2 31.94 -5.63 -50.04
N THR A 3 32.40 -6.85 -50.35
CA THR A 3 31.54 -8.05 -50.46
C THR A 3 30.99 -8.52 -49.11
N VAL A 4 31.82 -8.53 -48.07
CA VAL A 4 31.44 -8.92 -46.69
C VAL A 4 30.39 -7.97 -46.11
N ALA A 5 30.50 -6.66 -46.38
CA ALA A 5 29.51 -5.67 -45.95
C ALA A 5 28.13 -5.87 -46.60
N THR A 6 28.09 -6.39 -47.84
CA THR A 6 26.84 -6.60 -48.58
C THR A 6 26.09 -7.84 -48.08
N ASP A 7 26.83 -8.92 -47.77
CA ASP A 7 26.25 -10.15 -47.22
C ASP A 7 25.71 -9.95 -45.79
N SER A 8 26.46 -9.24 -44.93
CA SER A 8 26.02 -8.91 -43.56
C SER A 8 24.75 -8.07 -43.53
N LEU A 9 24.63 -7.11 -44.46
CA LEU A 9 23.43 -6.29 -44.62
C LEU A 9 22.21 -7.14 -45.00
N GLN A 10 22.36 -8.05 -45.98
CA GLN A 10 21.26 -8.92 -46.40
C GLN A 10 20.81 -9.86 -45.26
N GLN A 11 21.75 -10.40 -44.50
CA GLN A 11 21.45 -11.26 -43.34
C GLN A 11 20.71 -10.49 -42.24
N ALA A 12 21.16 -9.27 -41.92
CA ALA A 12 20.50 -8.43 -40.92
C ALA A 12 19.06 -8.07 -41.34
N VAL A 13 18.85 -7.66 -42.60
CA VAL A 13 17.52 -7.34 -43.12
C VAL A 13 16.61 -8.59 -43.14
N ALA A 14 17.14 -9.77 -43.48
CA ALA A 14 16.38 -11.01 -43.44
C ALA A 14 15.97 -11.41 -42.01
N ALA A 15 16.87 -11.27 -41.04
CA ALA A 15 16.58 -11.53 -39.63
C ALA A 15 15.54 -10.54 -39.08
N LEU A 16 15.65 -9.25 -39.42
CA LEU A 16 14.64 -8.23 -39.05
C LEU A 16 13.27 -8.55 -39.65
N ASN A 17 13.21 -8.91 -40.95
CA ASN A 17 11.96 -9.32 -41.58
C ASN A 17 11.33 -10.52 -40.86
N THR A 18 12.15 -11.46 -40.39
CA THR A 18 11.67 -12.62 -39.62
C THR A 18 11.15 -12.19 -38.24
N LEU A 19 11.85 -11.30 -37.54
CA LEU A 19 11.46 -10.82 -36.23
C LEU A 19 10.07 -10.15 -36.25
N TYR A 20 9.81 -9.30 -37.24
CA TYR A 20 8.56 -8.56 -37.32
C TYR A 20 7.43 -9.36 -38.00
N ASN A 21 7.73 -10.11 -39.06
CA ASN A 21 6.70 -10.70 -39.92
C ASN A 21 6.49 -12.22 -39.76
N ALA A 22 7.31 -12.94 -38.97
CA ALA A 22 7.13 -14.39 -38.83
C ALA A 22 5.82 -14.75 -38.10
N PRO A 23 5.14 -15.85 -38.51
CA PRO A 23 3.87 -16.27 -37.90
C PRO A 23 4.04 -16.99 -36.55
N THR A 24 5.24 -17.47 -36.22
CA THR A 24 5.50 -18.24 -34.98
C THR A 24 6.40 -17.49 -34.01
N ASN A 25 6.04 -17.53 -32.71
CA ASN A 25 6.84 -16.90 -31.66
C ASN A 25 8.26 -17.49 -31.53
N SER A 26 8.46 -18.76 -31.91
CA SER A 26 9.79 -19.41 -31.92
C SER A 26 10.73 -18.75 -32.94
N ALA A 27 10.25 -18.52 -34.17
CA ALA A 27 11.06 -17.91 -35.22
C ALA A 27 11.42 -16.45 -34.89
N LYS A 28 10.49 -15.70 -34.26
CA LYS A 28 10.78 -14.35 -33.75
C LYS A 28 11.88 -14.36 -32.70
N ARG A 29 11.82 -15.32 -31.76
CA ARG A 29 12.84 -15.46 -30.70
C ARG A 29 14.22 -15.81 -31.27
N GLU A 30 14.30 -16.72 -32.23
CA GLU A 30 15.56 -17.09 -32.89
C GLU A 30 16.15 -15.91 -33.68
N ALA A 31 15.32 -15.16 -34.40
CA ALA A 31 15.74 -13.95 -35.10
C ALA A 31 16.26 -12.88 -34.12
N ASN A 32 15.60 -12.69 -32.98
CA ASN A 32 16.06 -11.75 -31.95
C ASN A 32 17.42 -12.14 -31.37
N LEU A 33 17.61 -13.40 -30.99
CA LEU A 33 18.89 -13.91 -30.48
C LEU A 33 20.01 -13.76 -31.51
N TRP A 34 19.70 -14.00 -32.79
CA TRP A 34 20.67 -13.79 -33.86
C TRP A 34 21.04 -12.31 -33.98
N LEU A 35 20.07 -11.40 -33.95
CA LEU A 35 20.31 -9.95 -34.02
C LEU A 35 21.13 -9.45 -32.84
N GLU A 36 20.84 -9.89 -31.61
CA GLU A 36 21.65 -9.61 -30.42
C GLU A 36 23.11 -10.08 -30.60
N SER A 37 23.29 -11.31 -31.10
CA SER A 37 24.64 -11.84 -31.39
C SER A 37 25.35 -11.09 -32.50
N PHE A 38 24.59 -10.54 -33.46
CA PHE A 38 25.13 -9.75 -34.57
C PHE A 38 25.61 -8.38 -34.08
N GLN A 39 24.91 -7.75 -33.14
CA GLN A 39 25.29 -6.46 -32.57
C GLN A 39 26.67 -6.48 -31.90
N ALA A 40 27.14 -7.63 -31.40
CA ALA A 40 28.48 -7.76 -30.84
C ALA A 40 29.61 -7.83 -31.91
N LYS A 41 29.28 -8.04 -33.19
CA LYS A 41 30.29 -8.26 -34.24
C LYS A 41 30.93 -6.94 -34.73
N PRO A 42 32.18 -6.95 -35.24
CA PRO A 42 32.80 -5.75 -35.81
C PRO A 42 32.05 -5.17 -37.02
N GLU A 43 31.46 -6.03 -37.86
CA GLU A 43 30.73 -5.62 -39.07
C GLU A 43 29.42 -4.87 -38.76
N ALA A 44 28.95 -4.93 -37.50
CA ALA A 44 27.75 -4.24 -37.07
C ALA A 44 27.88 -2.71 -37.15
N TRP A 45 29.08 -2.14 -36.94
CA TRP A 45 29.34 -0.71 -37.10
C TRP A 45 28.97 -0.23 -38.51
N GLN A 46 29.53 -0.87 -39.53
CA GLN A 46 29.29 -0.49 -40.92
C GLN A 46 27.86 -0.81 -41.36
N THR A 47 27.33 -1.96 -40.93
CA THR A 47 25.97 -2.37 -41.29
C THR A 47 24.94 -1.40 -40.74
N ALA A 48 25.09 -0.95 -39.48
CA ALA A 48 24.16 -0.02 -38.87
C ALA A 48 24.14 1.35 -39.56
N VAL A 49 25.30 1.88 -39.98
CA VAL A 49 25.37 3.13 -40.76
C VAL A 49 24.70 2.96 -42.13
N ILE A 50 24.88 1.81 -42.79
CA ILE A 50 24.22 1.54 -44.08
C ILE A 50 22.70 1.44 -43.91
N LEU A 51 22.22 0.80 -42.84
CA LEU A 51 20.79 0.69 -42.56
C LEU A 51 20.14 2.06 -42.31
N LEU A 52 20.85 2.98 -41.66
CA LEU A 52 20.37 4.34 -41.41
C LEU A 52 20.38 5.21 -42.67
N THR A 53 21.44 5.11 -43.49
CA THR A 53 21.57 5.90 -44.73
C THR A 53 20.71 5.37 -45.90
N ASN A 54 20.19 4.15 -45.80
CA ASN A 54 19.36 3.55 -46.83
C ASN A 54 17.86 3.77 -46.57
N ASP A 55 17.27 4.74 -47.29
CA ASP A 55 15.84 5.05 -47.20
C ASP A 55 14.91 3.89 -47.59
N THR A 56 15.41 2.88 -48.31
CA THR A 56 14.62 1.72 -48.74
C THR A 56 14.59 0.56 -47.73
N ALA A 57 15.37 0.65 -46.64
CA ALA A 57 15.51 -0.45 -45.67
C ALA A 57 14.28 -0.64 -44.77
N GLY A 58 13.38 0.36 -44.69
CA GLY A 58 12.21 0.34 -43.80
C GLY A 58 12.51 0.90 -42.40
N LEU A 59 11.44 1.26 -41.67
CA LEU A 59 11.55 1.95 -40.38
C LEU A 59 12.20 1.05 -39.31
N GLU A 60 11.81 -0.21 -39.28
CA GLU A 60 12.29 -1.22 -38.34
C GLU A 60 13.80 -1.42 -38.44
N ALA A 61 14.32 -1.39 -39.67
CA ALA A 61 15.74 -1.57 -39.95
C ALA A 61 16.55 -0.33 -39.57
N GLN A 62 16.00 0.87 -39.78
CA GLN A 62 16.60 2.13 -39.32
C GLN A 62 16.64 2.21 -37.78
N VAL A 63 15.56 1.81 -37.09
CA VAL A 63 15.54 1.75 -35.61
C VAL A 63 16.58 0.77 -35.10
N PHE A 64 16.67 -0.44 -35.69
CA PHE A 64 17.70 -1.41 -35.34
C PHE A 64 19.11 -0.85 -35.58
N GLY A 65 19.33 -0.14 -36.68
CA GLY A 65 20.59 0.56 -36.96
C GLY A 65 20.96 1.55 -35.85
N ALA A 66 20.05 2.44 -35.47
CA ALA A 66 20.28 3.42 -34.41
C ALA A 66 20.58 2.76 -33.05
N GLN A 67 19.82 1.74 -32.67
CA GLN A 67 20.05 0.98 -31.43
C GLN A 67 21.39 0.24 -31.44
N THR A 68 21.75 -0.34 -32.58
CA THR A 68 23.02 -1.04 -32.75
C THR A 68 24.19 -0.09 -32.57
N ILE A 69 24.15 1.10 -33.17
CA ILE A 69 25.17 2.13 -32.97
C ILE A 69 25.33 2.47 -31.49
N ARG A 70 24.22 2.76 -30.78
CA ARG A 70 24.27 3.09 -29.35
C ARG A 70 24.95 1.97 -28.56
N ARG A 71 24.56 0.71 -28.81
CA ARG A 71 25.13 -0.46 -28.12
C ARG A 71 26.63 -0.59 -28.40
N LYS A 72 27.06 -0.44 -29.65
CA LYS A 72 28.47 -0.49 -30.05
C LYS A 72 29.30 0.62 -29.40
N ILE A 73 28.74 1.82 -29.21
CA ILE A 73 29.42 2.93 -28.50
C ILE A 73 29.58 2.62 -27.00
N VAL A 74 28.60 1.94 -26.41
CA VAL A 74 28.68 1.56 -24.99
C VAL A 74 29.70 0.44 -24.79
N ASP A 75 29.63 -0.62 -25.60
CA ASP A 75 30.37 -1.86 -25.38
C ASP A 75 31.77 -1.85 -26.03
N ASP A 76 31.90 -1.34 -27.26
CA ASP A 76 33.05 -1.59 -28.13
C ASP A 76 33.85 -0.32 -28.47
N PHE A 77 33.54 0.82 -27.84
CA PHE A 77 34.19 2.09 -28.17
C PHE A 77 35.71 2.09 -27.95
N GLN A 78 36.18 1.33 -26.96
CA GLN A 78 37.62 1.21 -26.68
C GLN A 78 38.40 0.54 -27.82
N GLU A 79 37.74 -0.24 -28.67
CA GLU A 79 38.36 -0.92 -29.82
C GLU A 79 38.69 0.05 -30.97
N LEU A 80 38.11 1.26 -30.98
CA LEU A 80 38.33 2.25 -32.03
C LEU A 80 39.59 3.08 -31.76
N ASP A 81 40.40 3.29 -32.81
CA ASP A 81 41.53 4.23 -32.77
C ASP A 81 41.07 5.70 -32.84
N ALA A 82 41.98 6.64 -32.55
CA ALA A 82 41.65 8.07 -32.49
C ALA A 82 41.05 8.61 -33.80
N ALA A 83 41.51 8.13 -34.97
CA ALA A 83 41.00 8.56 -36.26
C ALA A 83 39.56 8.07 -36.51
N ASN A 84 39.27 6.81 -36.17
CA ASN A 84 37.94 6.24 -36.29
C ASN A 84 36.96 6.82 -35.27
N ARG A 85 37.40 7.22 -34.06
CA ARG A 85 36.57 7.94 -33.09
C ARG A 85 36.08 9.28 -33.62
N VAL A 86 36.97 10.07 -34.23
CA VAL A 86 36.61 11.35 -34.86
C VAL A 86 35.66 11.14 -36.05
N SER A 87 35.97 10.15 -36.90
CA SER A 87 35.11 9.79 -38.04
C SER A 87 33.70 9.34 -37.60
N LEU A 88 33.62 8.57 -36.51
CA LEU A 88 32.34 8.14 -35.92
C LEU A 88 31.54 9.35 -35.42
N ARG A 89 32.15 10.26 -34.67
CA ARG A 89 31.51 11.49 -34.20
C ARG A 89 30.89 12.28 -35.35
N ASP A 90 31.68 12.56 -36.38
CA ASP A 90 31.24 13.36 -37.52
C ASP A 90 30.16 12.63 -38.33
N SER A 91 30.26 11.30 -38.44
CA SER A 91 29.22 10.46 -39.06
C SER A 91 27.90 10.49 -38.30
N LEU A 92 27.92 10.41 -36.97
CA LEU A 92 26.71 10.47 -36.13
C LEU A 92 26.03 11.84 -36.19
N MET A 93 26.81 12.93 -36.22
CA MET A 93 26.27 14.27 -36.41
C MET A 93 25.58 14.39 -37.77
N ASN A 94 26.20 13.87 -38.83
CA ASN A 94 25.60 13.82 -40.16
C ASN A 94 24.31 12.97 -40.20
N LEU A 95 24.29 11.82 -39.51
CA LEU A 95 23.09 10.98 -39.39
C LEU A 95 21.96 11.73 -38.67
N CYS A 96 22.26 12.48 -37.60
CA CYS A 96 21.24 13.31 -36.93
C CYS A 96 20.66 14.37 -37.86
N MET A 97 21.51 15.02 -38.68
CA MET A 97 21.04 15.99 -39.69
C MET A 97 20.18 15.33 -40.77
N GLN A 98 20.57 14.15 -41.26
CA GLN A 98 19.82 13.40 -42.27
C GLN A 98 18.45 12.95 -41.75
N HIS A 99 18.40 12.50 -40.49
CA HIS A 99 17.19 11.98 -39.85
C HIS A 99 16.35 13.04 -39.11
N LYS A 100 16.57 14.34 -39.36
CA LYS A 100 15.82 15.42 -38.69
C LYS A 100 14.30 15.32 -38.84
N ALA A 101 13.83 14.80 -39.98
CA ALA A 101 12.41 14.57 -40.27
C ALA A 101 11.94 13.13 -39.97
N SER A 102 12.83 12.24 -39.52
CA SER A 102 12.49 10.85 -39.21
C SER A 102 11.70 10.75 -37.89
N PRO A 103 11.01 9.62 -37.62
CA PRO A 103 10.27 9.42 -36.37
C PRO A 103 11.12 9.59 -35.11
N ARG A 104 10.48 10.03 -34.02
CA ARG A 104 11.15 10.39 -32.75
C ARG A 104 12.04 9.28 -32.22
N ASN A 105 11.61 8.02 -32.29
CA ASN A 105 12.39 6.88 -31.81
C ASN A 105 13.79 6.78 -32.47
N ILE A 106 13.92 7.08 -33.77
CA ILE A 106 15.23 7.10 -34.45
C ILE A 106 16.04 8.30 -33.97
N ARG A 107 15.44 9.49 -33.95
CA ARG A 107 16.12 10.73 -33.54
C ARG A 107 16.66 10.63 -32.11
N THR A 108 15.84 10.18 -31.17
CA THR A 108 16.21 9.97 -29.76
C THR A 108 17.35 8.95 -29.64
N GLN A 109 17.31 7.82 -30.37
CA GLN A 109 18.40 6.82 -30.32
C GLN A 109 19.72 7.35 -30.89
N LEU A 110 19.68 8.16 -31.95
CA LEU A 110 20.87 8.82 -32.48
C LEU A 110 21.42 9.88 -31.51
N CYS A 111 20.55 10.66 -30.86
CA CYS A 111 20.95 11.63 -29.85
C CYS A 111 21.53 10.94 -28.59
N LEU A 112 20.96 9.82 -28.15
CA LEU A 112 21.51 8.99 -27.08
C LEU A 112 22.87 8.40 -27.46
N SER A 113 23.03 7.98 -28.73
CA SER A 113 24.33 7.52 -29.25
C SER A 113 25.38 8.64 -29.20
N LEU A 114 25.01 9.87 -29.57
CA LEU A 114 25.88 11.03 -29.47
C LEU A 114 26.21 11.41 -28.03
N ALA A 115 25.23 11.38 -27.12
CA ALA A 115 25.45 11.64 -25.69
C ALA A 115 26.38 10.58 -25.08
N GLY A 116 26.15 9.30 -25.37
CA GLY A 116 26.99 8.19 -24.92
C GLY A 116 28.41 8.26 -25.48
N LEU A 117 28.57 8.75 -26.71
CA LEU A 117 29.87 9.05 -27.32
C LEU A 117 30.53 10.25 -26.64
N ALA A 118 29.79 11.34 -26.40
CA ALA A 118 30.31 12.52 -25.71
C ALA A 118 30.82 12.17 -24.31
N LEU A 119 30.14 11.27 -23.58
CA LEU A 119 30.62 10.78 -22.29
C LEU A 119 31.97 10.05 -22.40
N ARG A 120 32.12 9.17 -23.40
CA ARG A 120 33.27 8.24 -23.53
C ARG A 120 34.47 8.80 -24.29
N MET A 121 34.27 9.75 -25.21
CA MET A 121 35.32 10.32 -26.05
C MET A 121 36.03 11.45 -25.29
N LEU A 122 37.02 11.10 -24.47
CA LEU A 122 37.75 12.03 -23.61
C LEU A 122 38.52 13.10 -24.41
N GLU A 123 38.87 12.83 -25.66
CA GLU A 123 39.55 13.78 -26.55
C GLU A 123 38.59 14.83 -27.15
N TRP A 124 37.28 14.67 -26.97
CA TRP A 124 36.28 15.62 -27.45
C TRP A 124 36.01 16.71 -26.39
N GLU A 125 36.76 17.81 -26.53
CA GLU A 125 36.60 19.01 -25.73
C GLU A 125 35.29 19.74 -26.04
N ASN A 126 34.57 20.15 -24.99
CA ASN A 126 33.31 20.90 -25.05
C ASN A 126 32.27 20.37 -26.08
N PRO A 127 31.77 19.12 -25.92
CA PRO A 127 30.78 18.56 -26.84
C PRO A 127 29.49 19.38 -26.93
N VAL A 128 29.04 19.94 -25.81
CA VAL A 128 27.82 20.76 -25.74
C VAL A 128 27.94 22.03 -26.59
N GLY A 129 29.06 22.76 -26.47
CA GLY A 129 29.32 23.93 -27.30
C GLY A 129 29.47 23.59 -28.78
N HIS A 130 30.11 22.47 -29.10
CA HIS A 130 30.22 22.00 -30.48
C HIS A 130 28.84 21.70 -31.08
N MET A 131 28.00 20.95 -30.38
CA MET A 131 26.64 20.62 -30.81
C MET A 131 25.76 21.87 -30.98
N THR A 132 25.88 22.83 -30.06
CA THR A 132 25.17 24.13 -30.15
C THR A 132 25.58 24.90 -31.40
N THR A 133 26.87 24.85 -31.78
CA THR A 133 27.37 25.52 -33.00
C THR A 133 26.86 24.83 -34.26
N VAL A 134 26.82 23.50 -34.28
CA VAL A 134 26.40 22.71 -35.45
C VAL A 134 24.89 22.82 -35.69
N PHE A 135 24.08 22.68 -34.65
CA PHE A 135 22.62 22.59 -34.76
C PHE A 135 21.87 23.89 -34.39
N GLY A 136 22.57 24.91 -33.87
CA GLY A 136 21.95 26.18 -33.44
C GLY A 136 21.63 27.18 -34.57
N GLY A 137 22.05 26.91 -35.81
CA GLY A 137 21.97 27.87 -36.92
C GLY A 137 20.62 27.99 -37.62
N SER A 138 19.73 27.01 -37.49
CA SER A 138 18.43 27.00 -38.18
C SER A 138 17.30 26.48 -37.28
N LYS A 139 16.08 27.01 -37.45
CA LYS A 139 14.90 26.55 -36.69
C LYS A 139 14.60 25.06 -36.87
N GLU A 140 14.93 24.50 -38.03
CA GLU A 140 14.74 23.07 -38.32
C GLU A 140 15.71 22.18 -37.53
N ASP A 141 16.92 22.69 -37.24
CA ASP A 141 17.97 21.94 -36.55
C ASP A 141 17.88 22.09 -35.01
N LEU A 142 17.17 23.13 -34.53
CA LEU A 142 16.92 23.36 -33.10
C LEU A 142 16.25 22.17 -32.41
N ALA A 143 15.35 21.46 -33.10
CA ALA A 143 14.69 20.29 -32.55
C ALA A 143 15.70 19.16 -32.24
N ASN A 144 16.70 18.95 -33.09
CA ASN A 144 17.75 17.97 -32.87
C ASN A 144 18.72 18.42 -31.75
N LEU A 145 19.01 19.72 -31.68
CA LEU A 145 19.81 20.28 -30.59
C LEU A 145 19.12 20.03 -29.24
N LEU A 146 17.85 20.39 -29.12
CA LEU A 146 17.07 20.20 -27.91
C LEU A 146 16.93 18.71 -27.54
N GLU A 147 16.74 17.82 -28.51
CA GLU A 147 16.70 16.38 -28.25
C GLU A 147 18.05 15.88 -27.68
N PHE A 148 19.18 16.27 -28.28
CA PHE A 148 20.51 15.93 -27.77
C PHE A 148 20.72 16.48 -26.35
N LEU A 149 20.38 17.75 -26.11
CA LEU A 149 20.52 18.37 -24.80
C LEU A 149 19.58 17.73 -23.76
N THR A 150 18.41 17.24 -24.17
CA THR A 150 17.47 16.54 -23.27
C THR A 150 18.02 15.17 -22.86
N VAL A 151 18.53 14.37 -23.79
CA VAL A 151 19.00 13.02 -23.46
C VAL A 151 20.39 12.98 -22.83
N LEU A 152 21.16 14.08 -22.91
CA LEU A 152 22.52 14.13 -22.40
C LEU A 152 22.60 13.89 -20.88
N PRO A 153 21.85 14.61 -20.01
CA PRO A 153 21.86 14.33 -18.57
C PRO A 153 21.33 12.93 -18.24
N GLU A 154 20.33 12.44 -18.98
CA GLU A 154 19.78 11.09 -18.80
C GLU A 154 20.83 10.00 -19.05
N GLU A 155 21.61 10.14 -20.13
CA GLU A 155 22.66 9.19 -20.50
C GLU A 155 23.89 9.30 -19.59
N VAL A 156 24.26 10.51 -19.15
CA VAL A 156 25.35 10.69 -18.20
C VAL A 156 25.00 10.06 -16.86
N ASN A 157 23.80 10.27 -16.34
CA ASN A 157 23.37 9.75 -15.03
C ASN A 157 23.00 8.25 -15.03
N ASP A 158 22.87 7.60 -16.19
CA ASP A 158 22.67 6.15 -16.29
C ASP A 158 23.99 5.40 -15.99
N ASN A 159 24.23 5.16 -14.71
CA ASN A 159 25.45 4.54 -14.16
C ASN A 159 25.64 3.05 -14.57
N LYS A 160 24.71 2.43 -15.30
CA LYS A 160 24.70 0.97 -15.47
C LYS A 160 25.79 0.41 -16.38
N ASN A 161 26.48 1.22 -17.19
CA ASN A 161 27.44 0.71 -18.18
C ASN A 161 28.62 1.66 -18.50
N SER A 162 29.12 2.47 -17.55
CA SER A 162 30.30 3.30 -17.84
C SER A 162 31.55 2.43 -17.95
N THR A 163 32.15 2.35 -19.13
CA THR A 163 33.48 1.75 -19.38
C THR A 163 34.63 2.66 -18.91
N LEU A 164 34.28 3.80 -18.30
CA LEU A 164 35.18 4.80 -17.73
C LEU A 164 35.52 4.46 -16.27
N THR A 165 36.68 4.92 -15.81
CA THR A 165 37.01 4.92 -14.38
C THR A 165 36.18 5.96 -13.61
N ASP A 166 36.04 5.81 -12.30
CA ASP A 166 35.29 6.75 -11.45
C ASP A 166 35.77 8.20 -11.60
N ASP A 167 37.10 8.41 -11.69
CA ASP A 167 37.69 9.74 -11.83
C ASP A 167 37.42 10.36 -13.21
N GLU A 168 37.53 9.55 -14.28
CA GLU A 168 37.18 9.99 -15.64
C GLU A 168 35.70 10.32 -15.74
N TYR A 169 34.82 9.46 -15.20
CA TYR A 169 33.38 9.67 -15.20
C TYR A 169 33.00 10.95 -14.45
N ARG A 170 33.55 11.17 -13.25
CA ARG A 170 33.29 12.41 -12.47
C ARG A 170 33.75 13.65 -13.23
N SER A 171 34.96 13.62 -13.79
CA SER A 171 35.49 14.73 -14.58
C SER A 171 34.63 15.02 -15.82
N ARG A 172 34.19 13.98 -16.52
CA ARG A 172 33.33 14.11 -17.70
C ARG A 172 31.92 14.57 -17.35
N SER A 173 31.36 14.09 -16.25
CA SER A 173 30.04 14.55 -15.78
C SER A 173 30.07 16.05 -15.44
N ASP A 174 31.08 16.51 -14.70
CA ASP A 174 31.28 17.94 -14.41
C ASP A 174 31.45 18.77 -15.69
N GLU A 175 32.27 18.29 -16.64
CA GLU A 175 32.48 18.99 -17.92
C GLU A 175 31.21 19.08 -18.78
N LEU A 176 30.43 17.99 -18.87
CA LEU A 176 29.27 17.91 -19.73
C LEU A 176 28.05 18.59 -19.14
N LEU A 177 27.81 18.43 -17.83
CA LEU A 177 26.61 18.89 -17.16
C LEU A 177 26.87 20.15 -16.35
N THR A 178 27.54 20.04 -15.19
CA THR A 178 27.68 21.13 -14.22
C THR A 178 28.25 22.43 -14.84
N ARG A 179 29.32 22.32 -15.64
CA ARG A 179 29.93 23.50 -16.31
C ARG A 179 29.06 24.12 -17.40
N ASN A 180 28.13 23.37 -17.98
CA ASN A 180 27.23 23.83 -19.04
C ASN A 180 25.87 24.28 -18.54
N ALA A 181 25.45 23.93 -17.31
CA ALA A 181 24.11 24.17 -16.78
C ALA A 181 23.63 25.63 -16.97
N ALA A 182 24.46 26.61 -16.59
CA ALA A 182 24.12 28.03 -16.75
C ALA A 182 23.94 28.46 -18.23
N ASN A 183 24.77 27.93 -19.14
CA ASN A 183 24.65 28.22 -20.56
C ASN A 183 23.39 27.60 -21.15
N ILE A 184 23.04 26.39 -20.73
CA ILE A 184 21.83 25.70 -21.19
C ILE A 184 20.58 26.44 -20.72
N ILE A 185 20.52 26.87 -19.47
CA ILE A 185 19.40 27.68 -18.97
C ILE A 185 19.20 28.93 -19.83
N ASN A 186 20.27 29.69 -20.10
CA ASN A 186 20.20 30.88 -20.95
C ASN A 186 19.75 30.57 -22.39
N LEU A 187 20.22 29.45 -22.94
CA LEU A 187 19.83 28.98 -24.27
C LEU A 187 18.33 28.63 -24.31
N LEU A 188 17.82 27.95 -23.29
CA LEU A 188 16.42 27.56 -23.17
C LEU A 188 15.52 28.78 -23.00
N VAL A 189 15.91 29.79 -22.19
CA VAL A 189 15.21 31.09 -22.10
C VAL A 189 15.11 31.71 -23.49
N MET A 190 16.24 31.82 -24.20
CA MET A 190 16.28 32.41 -25.54
C MET A 190 15.37 31.67 -26.53
N PHE A 191 15.34 30.33 -26.51
CA PHE A 191 14.46 29.55 -27.39
C PHE A 191 12.99 29.70 -27.02
N MET A 192 12.68 29.78 -25.73
CA MET A 192 11.31 29.99 -25.27
C MET A 192 10.77 31.35 -25.71
N GLU A 193 11.55 32.41 -25.54
CA GLU A 193 11.18 33.78 -25.94
C GLU A 193 11.06 33.94 -27.47
N ASN A 194 11.93 33.28 -28.23
CA ASN A 194 11.94 33.33 -29.69
C ASN A 194 11.06 32.27 -30.38
N SER A 195 10.30 31.49 -29.59
CA SER A 195 9.44 30.42 -30.11
C SER A 195 8.34 30.93 -31.03
N GLY A 196 7.92 32.19 -30.88
CA GLY A 196 6.88 32.80 -31.71
C GLY A 196 5.52 32.10 -31.60
N GLY A 197 5.27 31.39 -30.49
CA GLY A 197 4.04 30.60 -30.26
C GLY A 197 4.06 29.17 -30.82
N ASP A 198 5.21 28.67 -31.28
CA ASP A 198 5.34 27.26 -31.68
C ASP A 198 5.30 26.34 -30.46
N SER A 199 4.15 25.71 -30.21
CA SER A 199 3.93 24.84 -29.06
C SER A 199 4.86 23.63 -29.03
N ARG A 200 5.27 23.10 -30.19
CA ARG A 200 6.19 21.95 -30.24
C ARG A 200 7.59 22.33 -29.80
N LEU A 201 8.04 23.51 -30.19
CA LEU A 201 9.32 24.04 -29.74
C LEU A 201 9.29 24.32 -28.23
N GLN A 202 8.21 24.94 -27.74
CA GLN A 202 8.00 25.20 -26.32
C GLN A 202 8.00 23.91 -25.50
N GLU A 203 7.31 22.86 -25.95
CA GLU A 203 7.30 21.54 -25.30
C GLU A 203 8.72 20.94 -25.24
N ASN A 204 9.50 21.02 -26.32
CA ASN A 204 10.88 20.52 -26.35
C ASN A 204 11.80 21.32 -25.42
N VAL A 205 11.60 22.64 -25.30
CA VAL A 205 12.33 23.48 -24.33
C VAL A 205 12.01 23.06 -22.90
N LEU A 206 10.72 22.86 -22.57
CA LEU A 206 10.29 22.41 -21.25
C LEU A 206 10.81 21.01 -20.93
N ARG A 207 10.80 20.09 -21.91
CA ARG A 207 11.35 18.73 -21.74
C ARG A 207 12.85 18.76 -21.47
N CYS A 208 13.59 19.58 -22.21
CA CYS A 208 15.02 19.78 -21.95
C CYS A 208 15.24 20.36 -20.56
N PHE A 209 14.47 21.40 -20.18
CA PHE A 209 14.57 22.00 -18.86
C PHE A 209 14.31 20.99 -17.74
N HIS A 210 13.24 20.20 -17.85
CA HIS A 210 12.93 19.12 -16.92
C HIS A 210 14.08 18.12 -16.75
N SER A 211 14.68 17.65 -17.86
CA SER A 211 15.81 16.71 -17.78
C SER A 211 17.03 17.30 -17.05
N TRP A 212 17.30 18.59 -17.24
CA TRP A 212 18.43 19.27 -16.58
C TRP A 212 18.15 19.60 -15.12
N LEU A 213 16.90 19.88 -14.76
CA LEU A 213 16.50 19.98 -13.35
C LEU A 213 16.70 18.65 -12.64
N ARG A 214 16.21 17.56 -13.24
CA ARG A 214 16.31 16.20 -12.70
C ARG A 214 17.74 15.69 -12.56
N SER A 215 18.69 16.24 -13.32
CA SER A 215 20.10 15.88 -13.18
C SER A 215 20.73 16.40 -11.89
N GLY A 216 20.14 17.45 -11.28
CA GLY A 216 20.68 18.11 -10.09
C GLY A 216 21.85 19.06 -10.36
N ASP A 217 22.21 19.28 -11.63
CA ASP A 217 23.31 20.19 -12.01
C ASP A 217 22.89 21.65 -12.06
N ILE A 218 21.58 21.91 -12.20
CA ILE A 218 21.02 23.26 -12.10
C ILE A 218 20.96 23.62 -10.62
N THR A 219 21.78 24.60 -10.20
CA THR A 219 21.72 25.10 -8.83
C THR A 219 20.47 25.96 -8.62
N THR A 220 19.90 25.88 -7.42
CA THR A 220 18.72 26.69 -7.04
C THR A 220 18.98 28.19 -7.20
N ALA A 221 20.19 28.65 -6.88
CA ALA A 221 20.62 30.03 -7.10
C ALA A 221 20.47 30.51 -8.55
N SER A 222 20.61 29.62 -9.54
CA SER A 222 20.46 29.96 -10.97
C SER A 222 19.00 30.08 -11.43
N LEU A 223 18.06 29.59 -10.62
CA LEU A 223 16.61 29.67 -10.86
C LEU A 223 16.00 30.98 -10.36
N VAL A 224 16.67 31.68 -9.43
CA VAL A 224 16.20 32.96 -8.90
C VAL A 224 16.16 34.01 -10.02
N ASN A 225 15.02 34.68 -10.18
CA ASN A 225 14.69 35.60 -11.26
C ASN A 225 14.75 34.98 -12.66
N ASN A 226 14.70 33.64 -12.78
CA ASN A 226 14.78 32.99 -14.07
C ASN A 226 13.41 32.98 -14.77
N PRO A 227 13.30 33.49 -16.02
CA PRO A 227 12.02 33.50 -16.74
C PRO A 227 11.39 32.13 -16.90
N LEU A 228 12.18 31.05 -17.05
CA LEU A 228 11.67 29.69 -17.24
C LEU A 228 10.79 29.22 -16.09
N LEU A 229 11.06 29.64 -14.86
CA LEU A 229 10.22 29.33 -13.70
C LEU A 229 8.81 29.87 -13.94
N SER A 230 8.68 31.19 -14.15
CA SER A 230 7.37 31.83 -14.38
C SER A 230 6.67 31.34 -15.65
N ILE A 231 7.45 31.00 -16.69
CA ILE A 231 6.92 30.47 -17.95
C ILE A 231 6.36 29.06 -17.77
N SER A 232 7.00 28.22 -16.94
CA SER A 232 6.52 26.86 -16.65
C SER A 232 5.14 26.90 -16.01
N PHE A 233 4.89 27.81 -15.06
CA PHE A 233 3.55 28.01 -14.49
C PHE A 233 2.54 28.55 -15.51
N LYS A 234 2.95 29.46 -16.40
CA LYS A 234 2.07 29.95 -17.48
C LYS A 234 1.73 28.86 -18.50
N ALA A 235 2.64 27.92 -18.75
CA ALA A 235 2.42 26.80 -19.66
C ALA A 235 1.31 25.86 -19.18
N LEU A 236 0.99 25.82 -17.88
CA LEU A 236 -0.18 25.11 -17.34
C LEU A 236 -1.51 25.64 -17.88
N GLN A 237 -1.56 26.84 -18.47
CA GLN A 237 -2.77 27.38 -19.10
C GLN A 237 -2.92 26.95 -20.56
N MET A 238 -1.93 26.27 -21.12
CA MET A 238 -1.90 25.84 -22.52
C MET A 238 -2.14 24.33 -22.60
N PRO A 239 -3.25 23.86 -23.21
CA PRO A 239 -3.58 22.44 -23.27
C PRO A 239 -2.48 21.57 -23.88
N GLU A 240 -1.77 22.08 -24.90
CA GLU A 240 -0.69 21.35 -25.58
C GLU A 240 0.57 21.18 -24.74
N LEU A 241 0.74 22.00 -23.70
CA LEU A 241 1.93 22.00 -22.84
C LEU A 241 1.64 21.48 -21.42
N PHE A 242 0.37 21.29 -21.08
CA PHE A 242 -0.08 21.06 -19.71
C PHE A 242 0.69 19.93 -19.01
N ASP A 243 0.73 18.73 -19.60
CA ASP A 243 1.38 17.57 -18.99
C ASP A 243 2.87 17.79 -18.75
N MET A 244 3.58 18.34 -19.75
CA MET A 244 5.01 18.63 -19.61
C MET A 244 5.27 19.77 -18.61
N ALA A 245 4.37 20.75 -18.54
CA ALA A 245 4.45 21.83 -17.57
C ALA A 245 4.21 21.34 -16.13
N VAL A 246 3.29 20.39 -15.93
CA VAL A 246 3.09 19.71 -14.65
C VAL A 246 4.38 19.03 -14.20
N ASP A 247 4.99 18.22 -15.07
CA ASP A 247 6.25 17.52 -14.76
C ASP A 247 7.38 18.50 -14.41
N VAL A 248 7.55 19.59 -15.18
CA VAL A 248 8.54 20.65 -14.88
C VAL A 248 8.27 21.32 -13.54
N VAL A 249 7.02 21.68 -13.24
CA VAL A 249 6.66 22.36 -12.00
C VAL A 249 6.87 21.46 -10.79
N CYS A 250 6.48 20.18 -10.86
CA CYS A 250 6.79 19.21 -9.82
C CYS A 250 8.30 19.08 -9.60
N GLU A 251 9.08 18.98 -10.68
CA GLU A 251 10.53 18.88 -10.56
C GLU A 251 11.16 20.15 -9.96
N LEU A 252 10.68 21.36 -10.31
CA LEU A 252 11.11 22.62 -9.69
C LEU A 252 10.87 22.63 -8.17
N ILE A 253 9.70 22.14 -7.75
CA ILE A 253 9.36 22.02 -6.33
C ILE A 253 10.28 21.00 -5.66
N TYR A 254 10.46 19.83 -6.26
CA TYR A 254 11.32 18.77 -5.73
C TYR A 254 12.79 19.21 -5.58
N GLN A 255 13.33 19.93 -6.57
CA GLN A 255 14.70 20.46 -6.53
C GLN A 255 14.88 21.54 -5.44
N THR A 256 13.80 22.10 -4.90
CA THR A 256 13.82 23.10 -3.83
C THR A 256 13.38 22.54 -2.47
N LYS A 257 13.34 21.21 -2.31
CA LYS A 257 12.99 20.54 -1.04
C LYS A 257 13.93 20.87 0.12
N ASP A 258 15.18 21.25 -0.16
CA ASP A 258 16.07 21.83 0.85
C ASP A 258 15.68 23.30 1.07
N ILE A 259 14.80 23.50 2.05
CA ILE A 259 14.16 24.79 2.33
C ILE A 259 15.19 25.87 2.67
N GLU A 260 16.24 25.54 3.43
CA GLU A 260 17.21 26.54 3.91
C GLU A 260 18.05 27.10 2.77
N GLU A 261 18.50 26.24 1.86
CA GLU A 261 19.30 26.63 0.70
C GLU A 261 18.44 27.25 -0.44
N SER A 262 17.16 26.90 -0.50
CA SER A 262 16.29 27.21 -1.64
C SER A 262 15.27 28.30 -1.39
N LEU A 263 15.24 28.91 -0.20
CA LEU A 263 14.22 29.89 0.19
C LEU A 263 13.94 30.99 -0.85
N PRO A 264 14.96 31.62 -1.50
CA PRO A 264 14.70 32.64 -2.52
C PRO A 264 13.91 32.13 -3.73
N VAL A 265 14.13 30.86 -4.14
CA VAL A 265 13.38 30.25 -5.24
C VAL A 265 11.97 29.87 -4.78
N ILE A 266 11.82 29.37 -3.55
CA ILE A 266 10.52 29.05 -2.96
C ILE A 266 9.63 30.31 -2.90
N GLU A 267 10.21 31.47 -2.56
CA GLU A 267 9.52 32.77 -2.57
C GLU A 267 9.01 33.18 -3.97
N GLU A 268 9.64 32.70 -5.05
CA GLU A 268 9.18 32.88 -6.44
C GLU A 268 8.16 31.82 -6.87
N ILE A 269 8.30 30.57 -6.42
CA ILE A 269 7.37 29.48 -6.72
C ILE A 269 6.01 29.71 -6.05
N PHE A 270 6.03 30.05 -4.76
CA PHE A 270 4.83 30.05 -3.92
C PHE A 270 3.69 30.95 -4.45
N PRO A 271 3.92 32.20 -4.89
CA PRO A 271 2.86 33.05 -5.44
C PRO A 271 2.19 32.46 -6.69
N ASN A 272 2.89 31.61 -7.46
CA ASN A 272 2.35 30.97 -8.65
C ASN A 272 1.45 29.76 -8.31
N LEU A 273 1.56 29.18 -7.11
CA LEU A 273 0.67 28.10 -6.65
C LEU A 273 -0.72 28.61 -6.26
N LEU A 274 -0.84 29.84 -5.76
CA LEU A 274 -2.10 30.38 -5.25
C LEU A 274 -3.23 30.44 -6.30
N PRO A 275 -3.00 30.90 -7.55
CA PRO A 275 -4.03 30.90 -8.59
C PRO A 275 -4.44 29.48 -9.01
N LEU A 276 -3.51 28.51 -8.97
CA LEU A 276 -3.79 27.13 -9.38
C LEU A 276 -4.87 26.46 -8.53
N ARG A 277 -5.07 26.91 -7.28
CA ARG A 277 -6.17 26.44 -6.43
C ARG A 277 -7.53 26.75 -7.05
N GLN A 278 -7.70 27.93 -7.67
CA GLN A 278 -8.95 28.26 -8.36
C GLN A 278 -9.11 27.41 -9.63
N GLU A 279 -8.01 27.10 -10.32
CA GLU A 279 -8.03 26.20 -11.47
C GLU A 279 -8.41 24.78 -11.07
N ILE A 280 -7.99 24.26 -9.90
CA ILE A 280 -8.47 22.96 -9.40
C ILE A 280 -9.99 22.95 -9.31
N VAL A 281 -10.58 23.93 -8.63
CA VAL A 281 -12.04 24.02 -8.46
C VAL A 281 -12.75 24.05 -9.81
N LYS A 282 -12.26 24.88 -10.74
CA LYS A 282 -12.83 24.99 -12.08
C LYS A 282 -12.74 23.66 -12.85
N ASN A 283 -11.60 22.99 -12.83
CA ASN A 283 -11.43 21.70 -13.53
C ASN A 283 -12.23 20.57 -12.87
N ILE A 284 -12.51 20.66 -11.56
CA ILE A 284 -13.45 19.75 -10.86
C ILE A 284 -14.89 20.00 -11.35
N GLU A 285 -15.30 21.27 -11.48
CA GLU A 285 -16.65 21.63 -11.99
C GLU A 285 -16.83 21.24 -13.46
N ASP A 286 -15.78 21.37 -14.27
CA ASP A 286 -15.76 21.00 -15.69
C ASP A 286 -15.53 19.50 -15.94
N ASP A 287 -15.34 18.69 -14.88
CA ASP A 287 -15.08 17.24 -14.95
C ASP A 287 -13.85 16.89 -15.83
N ASN A 288 -12.79 17.69 -15.72
CA ASN A 288 -11.55 17.50 -16.47
C ASN A 288 -10.52 16.70 -15.66
N GLU A 289 -10.70 15.38 -15.65
CA GLU A 289 -9.89 14.41 -14.89
C GLU A 289 -8.37 14.61 -15.10
N SER A 290 -7.93 14.74 -16.36
CA SER A 290 -6.50 14.89 -16.69
C SER A 290 -5.88 16.11 -16.03
N ASN A 291 -6.61 17.24 -16.06
CA ASN A 291 -6.15 18.48 -15.45
C ASN A 291 -6.19 18.42 -13.92
N VAL A 292 -7.27 17.87 -13.34
CA VAL A 292 -7.36 17.70 -11.88
C VAL A 292 -6.22 16.81 -11.38
N ARG A 293 -5.92 15.72 -12.09
CA ARG A 293 -4.79 14.84 -11.78
C ARG A 293 -3.45 15.57 -11.85
N GLY A 294 -3.20 16.33 -12.92
CA GLY A 294 -1.96 17.11 -13.07
C GLY A 294 -1.78 18.16 -11.97
N LEU A 295 -2.82 18.92 -11.67
CA LEU A 295 -2.80 19.91 -10.57
C LEU A 295 -2.66 19.24 -9.20
N CYS A 296 -3.28 18.08 -8.99
CA CYS A 296 -3.12 17.28 -7.78
C CYS A 296 -1.65 16.90 -7.55
N LYS A 297 -0.93 16.46 -8.59
CA LYS A 297 0.52 16.17 -8.50
C LYS A 297 1.30 17.38 -7.98
N ILE A 298 1.06 18.56 -8.56
CA ILE A 298 1.78 19.80 -8.17
C ILE A 298 1.55 20.12 -6.69
N PHE A 299 0.29 20.07 -6.24
CA PHE A 299 -0.05 20.41 -4.86
C PHE A 299 0.46 19.38 -3.85
N VAL A 300 0.38 18.09 -4.18
CA VAL A 300 0.95 17.03 -3.33
C VAL A 300 2.46 17.19 -3.23
N GLU A 301 3.16 17.36 -4.35
CA GLU A 301 4.62 17.59 -4.36
C GLU A 301 4.99 18.82 -3.51
N ALA A 302 4.24 19.93 -3.65
CA ALA A 302 4.44 21.13 -2.82
C ALA A 302 4.18 20.86 -1.33
N GLY A 303 3.12 20.12 -1.01
CA GLY A 303 2.76 19.77 0.36
C GLY A 303 3.80 18.88 1.04
N GLU A 304 4.35 17.90 0.32
CA GLU A 304 5.36 16.98 0.83
C GLU A 304 6.73 17.65 0.93
N CYS A 305 7.19 18.33 -0.11
CA CYS A 305 8.49 19.02 -0.11
C CYS A 305 8.55 20.20 0.87
N TYR A 306 7.46 20.94 1.03
CA TYR A 306 7.40 22.12 1.91
C TYR A 306 6.68 21.85 3.24
N LEU A 307 6.54 20.59 3.66
CA LEU A 307 5.81 20.20 4.87
C LEU A 307 6.24 20.99 6.12
N SER A 308 7.55 21.20 6.31
CA SER A 308 8.09 21.99 7.43
C SER A 308 7.58 23.44 7.40
N LEU A 309 7.46 24.06 6.22
CA LEU A 309 6.89 25.40 6.06
C LEU A 309 5.38 25.41 6.29
N VAL A 310 4.67 24.38 5.80
CA VAL A 310 3.23 24.20 6.06
C VAL A 310 2.93 24.19 7.55
N VAL A 311 3.74 23.48 8.35
CA VAL A 311 3.54 23.38 9.80
C VAL A 311 4.00 24.64 10.54
N ARG A 312 5.12 25.26 10.16
CA ARG A 312 5.69 26.43 10.86
C ARG A 312 5.04 27.77 10.49
N HIS A 313 4.47 27.88 9.29
CA HIS A 313 3.92 29.12 8.74
C HIS A 313 2.51 28.88 8.17
N THR A 314 1.64 28.36 9.03
CA THR A 314 0.28 27.90 8.68
C THR A 314 -0.52 28.94 7.90
N ASP A 315 -0.54 30.21 8.31
CA ASP A 315 -1.31 31.28 7.65
C ASP A 315 -0.90 31.48 6.18
N HIS A 316 0.39 31.31 5.88
CA HIS A 316 0.92 31.51 4.53
C HIS A 316 0.68 30.26 3.68
N PHE A 317 1.05 29.08 4.18
CA PHE A 317 1.07 27.85 3.39
C PHE A 317 -0.23 27.05 3.41
N ARG A 318 -1.26 27.50 4.15
CA ARG A 318 -2.58 26.88 4.19
C ARG A 318 -3.19 26.63 2.80
N GLY A 319 -2.95 27.52 1.83
CA GLY A 319 -3.46 27.37 0.47
C GLY A 319 -3.02 26.07 -0.22
N ILE A 320 -1.85 25.52 0.13
CA ILE A 320 -1.38 24.22 -0.37
C ILE A 320 -2.26 23.09 0.18
N VAL A 321 -2.47 23.08 1.50
CA VAL A 321 -3.29 22.06 2.18
C VAL A 321 -4.74 22.09 1.66
N GLU A 322 -5.28 23.28 1.43
CA GLU A 322 -6.61 23.45 0.85
C GLU A 322 -6.70 22.94 -0.59
N GLY A 323 -5.66 23.16 -1.41
CA GLY A 323 -5.59 22.60 -2.77
C GLY A 323 -5.57 21.06 -2.76
N ILE A 324 -4.81 20.45 -1.86
CA ILE A 324 -4.79 18.99 -1.68
C ILE A 324 -6.17 18.50 -1.20
N ALA A 325 -6.83 19.22 -0.29
CA ALA A 325 -8.19 18.89 0.15
C ALA A 325 -9.23 18.96 -0.97
N GLN A 326 -9.09 19.94 -1.89
CA GLN A 326 -9.95 20.03 -3.08
C GLN A 326 -9.74 18.82 -3.99
N CYS A 327 -8.49 18.42 -4.26
CA CYS A 327 -8.18 17.22 -5.03
C CYS A 327 -8.73 15.96 -4.37
N ALA A 328 -8.60 15.81 -3.05
CA ALA A 328 -9.16 14.68 -2.31
C ALA A 328 -10.69 14.62 -2.38
N SER A 329 -11.36 15.75 -2.63
CA SER A 329 -12.82 15.83 -2.76
C SER A 329 -13.35 15.45 -4.16
N TYR A 330 -12.45 15.27 -5.13
CA TYR A 330 -12.81 14.86 -6.49
C TYR A 330 -13.38 13.44 -6.49
N HIS A 331 -14.31 13.17 -7.40
CA HIS A 331 -15.06 11.91 -7.42
C HIS A 331 -14.30 10.74 -8.04
N ASP A 332 -13.25 11.02 -8.83
CA ASP A 332 -12.38 9.97 -9.38
C ASP A 332 -11.43 9.42 -8.32
N LEU A 333 -11.60 8.12 -8.05
CA LEU A 333 -10.85 7.38 -7.04
C LEU A 333 -9.41 7.04 -7.45
N ASP A 334 -8.99 7.37 -8.69
CA ASP A 334 -7.59 7.29 -9.10
C ASP A 334 -6.79 8.55 -8.70
N VAL A 335 -7.47 9.68 -8.49
CA VAL A 335 -6.84 10.95 -8.04
C VAL A 335 -6.70 11.00 -6.53
N VAL A 336 -7.74 10.57 -5.80
CA VAL A 336 -7.80 10.65 -4.33
C VAL A 336 -6.59 10.00 -3.62
N PRO A 337 -6.12 8.79 -3.99
CA PRO A 337 -4.96 8.13 -3.36
C PRO A 337 -3.68 8.95 -3.39
N MET A 338 -3.50 9.81 -4.39
CA MET A 338 -2.31 10.67 -4.52
C MET A 338 -2.14 11.59 -3.30
N THR A 339 -3.23 11.87 -2.57
CA THR A 339 -3.21 12.76 -1.40
C THR A 339 -2.91 12.04 -0.09
N PHE A 340 -2.98 10.71 -0.04
CA PHE A 340 -2.97 9.96 1.24
C PHE A 340 -1.65 10.07 1.99
N GLN A 341 -0.53 10.00 1.26
CA GLN A 341 0.80 10.10 1.87
C GLN A 341 1.00 11.46 2.55
N PHE A 342 0.59 12.55 1.89
CA PHE A 342 0.59 13.88 2.48
C PHE A 342 -0.28 13.97 3.75
N TRP A 343 -1.51 13.44 3.74
CA TRP A 343 -2.38 13.50 4.92
C TRP A 343 -1.80 12.79 6.14
N TYR A 344 -1.16 11.64 5.92
CA TYR A 344 -0.44 10.90 6.94
C TYR A 344 0.75 11.71 7.48
N GLN A 345 1.61 12.24 6.59
CA GLN A 345 2.78 13.03 6.98
C GLN A 345 2.40 14.30 7.75
N LEU A 346 1.39 15.03 7.26
CA LEU A 346 0.87 16.21 7.96
C LEU A 346 0.29 15.83 9.32
N ALA A 347 -0.46 14.73 9.42
CA ALA A 347 -1.02 14.31 10.71
C ALA A 347 0.09 13.93 11.72
N ASP A 348 1.17 13.29 11.27
CA ASP A 348 2.31 12.96 12.13
C ASP A 348 3.02 14.21 12.68
N GLU A 349 3.24 15.22 11.82
CA GLU A 349 3.85 16.48 12.25
C GLU A 349 2.92 17.31 13.15
N LEU A 350 1.62 17.39 12.84
CA LEU A 350 0.67 18.16 13.65
C LEU A 350 0.48 17.60 15.06
N ARG A 351 0.71 16.29 15.29
CA ARG A 351 0.74 15.71 16.66
C ARG A 351 1.85 16.32 17.52
N LYS A 352 2.92 16.80 16.90
CA LYS A 352 4.09 17.41 17.56
C LYS A 352 3.91 18.92 17.74
N HIS A 353 2.96 19.54 17.03
CA HIS A 353 2.77 20.99 16.92
C HIS A 353 1.31 21.41 17.16
N GLU A 354 0.92 21.58 18.44
CA GLU A 354 -0.47 21.84 18.84
C GLU A 354 -1.06 23.14 18.24
N GLU A 355 -0.29 24.22 18.14
CA GLU A 355 -0.77 25.49 17.55
C GLU A 355 -1.15 25.32 16.08
N ALA A 356 -0.30 24.63 15.30
CA ALA A 356 -0.57 24.34 13.89
C ALA A 356 -1.74 23.36 13.74
N ARG A 357 -1.83 22.37 14.65
CA ARG A 357 -2.91 21.38 14.67
C ARG A 357 -4.27 22.07 14.73
N VAL A 358 -4.47 23.00 15.67
CA VAL A 358 -5.73 23.74 15.84
C VAL A 358 -6.14 24.47 14.56
N ILE A 359 -5.18 25.05 13.84
CA ILE A 359 -5.44 25.80 12.60
C ILE A 359 -5.94 24.89 11.48
N TYR A 360 -5.49 23.64 11.40
CA TYR A 360 -5.88 22.70 10.35
C TYR A 360 -7.05 21.78 10.71
N GLN A 361 -7.60 21.88 11.93
CA GLN A 361 -8.73 21.03 12.35
C GLN A 361 -9.95 21.18 11.43
N ASP A 362 -10.22 22.37 10.90
CA ASP A 362 -11.36 22.56 9.99
C ASP A 362 -11.17 21.83 8.66
N ILE A 363 -9.95 21.79 8.12
CA ILE A 363 -9.61 21.02 6.92
C ILE A 363 -9.75 19.53 7.17
N TYR A 364 -9.18 19.01 8.26
CA TYR A 364 -9.33 17.60 8.62
C TYR A 364 -10.80 17.23 8.88
N ALA A 365 -11.60 18.14 9.47
CA ALA A 365 -13.02 17.91 9.69
C ALA A 365 -13.79 17.78 8.36
N ASN A 366 -13.44 18.58 7.36
CA ASN A 366 -13.97 18.42 6.00
C ASN A 366 -13.45 17.13 5.33
N LEU A 367 -12.19 16.76 5.57
CA LEU A 367 -11.60 15.53 5.05
C LEU A 367 -12.36 14.28 5.53
N VAL A 368 -12.78 14.24 6.80
CA VAL A 368 -13.67 13.17 7.30
C VAL A 368 -14.95 13.07 6.48
N ASP A 369 -15.58 14.20 6.17
CA ASP A 369 -16.82 14.23 5.39
C ASP A 369 -16.60 13.75 3.95
N VAL A 370 -15.46 14.10 3.35
CA VAL A 370 -15.04 13.64 2.02
C VAL A 370 -14.75 12.13 2.02
N MET A 371 -13.98 11.62 2.97
CA MET A 371 -13.65 10.19 3.05
C MET A 371 -14.89 9.33 3.29
N ILE A 372 -15.83 9.79 4.13
CA ILE A 372 -17.13 9.11 4.32
C ILE A 372 -17.92 9.06 3.01
N ARG A 373 -17.88 10.12 2.20
CA ARG A 373 -18.56 10.15 0.90
C ARG A 373 -17.94 9.14 -0.07
N HIS A 374 -16.62 9.05 -0.12
CA HIS A 374 -15.90 8.11 -1.00
C HIS A 374 -16.01 6.65 -0.55
N LEU A 375 -16.30 6.39 0.73
CA LEU A 375 -16.61 5.05 1.26
C LEU A 375 -17.95 4.48 0.75
N HIS A 376 -18.79 5.30 0.11
CA HIS A 376 -20.12 4.94 -0.40
C HIS A 376 -20.02 3.96 -1.57
N TYR A 377 -20.68 2.81 -1.44
CA TYR A 377 -20.79 1.85 -2.55
C TYR A 377 -21.59 2.43 -3.72
N PRO A 378 -21.19 2.21 -4.98
CA PRO A 378 -21.96 2.69 -6.13
C PRO A 378 -23.37 2.07 -6.17
N ASP A 379 -24.32 2.77 -6.80
CA ASP A 379 -25.70 2.29 -6.96
C ASP A 379 -25.77 1.05 -7.89
N ASP A 380 -24.79 0.87 -8.77
CA ASP A 380 -24.71 -0.21 -9.76
C ASP A 380 -23.74 -1.35 -9.38
N LEU A 381 -23.51 -1.58 -8.08
CA LEU A 381 -22.57 -2.59 -7.57
C LEU A 381 -22.70 -4.00 -8.20
N ASP A 382 -23.90 -4.38 -8.66
CA ASP A 382 -24.15 -5.67 -9.32
C ASP A 382 -23.56 -5.75 -10.73
N SER A 383 -23.28 -4.60 -11.37
CA SER A 383 -22.62 -4.52 -12.68
C SER A 383 -21.12 -4.80 -12.59
N TRP A 384 -20.53 -4.64 -11.41
CA TRP A 384 -19.10 -4.74 -11.18
C TRP A 384 -18.59 -6.18 -11.20
N THR A 385 -17.43 -6.35 -11.82
CA THR A 385 -16.63 -7.58 -11.78
C THR A 385 -16.18 -7.89 -10.35
N ALA A 386 -15.72 -9.13 -10.13
CA ALA A 386 -15.14 -9.50 -8.84
C ALA A 386 -13.88 -8.67 -8.54
N LYS A 387 -13.07 -8.38 -9.57
CA LYS A 387 -11.85 -7.58 -9.43
C LYS A 387 -12.16 -6.15 -8.99
N GLU A 388 -13.10 -5.46 -9.65
CA GLU A 388 -13.47 -4.07 -9.27
C GLU A 388 -13.99 -3.99 -7.83
N ARG A 389 -14.75 -5.00 -7.39
CA ARG A 389 -15.22 -5.09 -5.99
C ARG A 389 -14.07 -5.31 -5.00
N ASP A 390 -13.06 -6.08 -5.39
CA ASP A 390 -11.87 -6.34 -4.58
C ASP A 390 -10.98 -5.09 -4.50
N ASP A 391 -10.71 -4.45 -5.64
CA ASP A 391 -9.93 -3.21 -5.75
C ASP A 391 -10.59 -2.09 -4.92
N PHE A 392 -11.91 -1.92 -5.01
CA PHE A 392 -12.62 -0.93 -4.20
C PHE A 392 -12.61 -1.26 -2.72
N ARG A 393 -12.73 -2.54 -2.33
CA ARG A 393 -12.61 -2.95 -0.93
C ARG A 393 -11.23 -2.62 -0.36
N GLU A 394 -10.17 -2.85 -1.12
CA GLU A 394 -8.81 -2.46 -0.74
C GLU A 394 -8.69 -0.93 -0.63
N PHE A 395 -9.23 -0.19 -1.58
CA PHE A 395 -9.28 1.27 -1.54
C PHE A 395 -10.00 1.81 -0.29
N ARG A 396 -11.11 1.18 0.14
CA ARG A 396 -11.82 1.53 1.39
C ARG A 396 -10.95 1.31 2.64
N HIS A 397 -10.01 0.37 2.61
CA HIS A 397 -9.06 0.20 3.71
C HIS A 397 -8.05 1.36 3.77
N TYR A 398 -7.52 1.80 2.63
CA TYR A 398 -6.62 2.96 2.56
C TYR A 398 -7.29 4.26 3.02
N MET A 399 -8.54 4.52 2.60
CA MET A 399 -9.33 5.64 3.15
C MET A 399 -9.55 5.52 4.66
N GLY A 400 -9.69 4.28 5.16
CA GLY A 400 -9.78 4.00 6.57
C GLY A 400 -8.54 4.46 7.36
N ASP A 401 -7.35 4.42 6.75
CA ASP A 401 -6.12 4.92 7.36
C ASP A 401 -6.10 6.45 7.45
N VAL A 402 -6.52 7.14 6.38
CA VAL A 402 -6.71 8.62 6.42
C VAL A 402 -7.73 9.03 7.49
N LEU A 403 -8.81 8.27 7.67
CA LEU A 403 -9.79 8.51 8.73
C LEU A 403 -9.20 8.32 10.13
N LYS A 404 -8.27 7.38 10.33
CA LYS A 404 -7.54 7.24 11.61
C LYS A 404 -6.69 8.48 11.86
N ASP A 405 -5.98 8.98 10.85
CA ASP A 405 -5.20 10.20 10.95
C ASP A 405 -6.08 11.41 11.29
N CYS A 406 -7.25 11.52 10.67
CA CYS A 406 -8.25 12.52 11.04
C CYS A 406 -8.70 12.40 12.50
N CYS A 407 -8.94 11.17 12.98
CA CYS A 407 -9.32 10.91 14.37
C CYS A 407 -8.24 11.35 15.36
N ILE A 408 -6.96 11.18 14.99
CA ILE A 408 -5.85 11.62 15.84
C ILE A 408 -5.78 13.16 15.88
N ILE A 409 -6.02 13.84 14.77
CA ILE A 409 -5.97 15.31 14.73
C ILE A 409 -7.19 15.97 15.41
N LEU A 410 -8.38 15.42 15.22
CA LEU A 410 -9.64 16.03 15.69
C LEU A 410 -10.12 15.49 17.04
N GLY A 411 -9.65 14.32 17.44
CA GLY A 411 -10.18 13.56 18.56
C GLY A 411 -11.44 12.76 18.21
N SER A 412 -11.68 11.69 18.97
CA SER A 412 -12.78 10.74 18.77
C SER A 412 -14.15 11.42 18.78
N ARG A 413 -14.40 12.35 19.71
CA ARG A 413 -15.69 13.05 19.82
C ARG A 413 -16.13 13.70 18.50
N VAL A 414 -15.22 14.41 17.83
CA VAL A 414 -15.55 15.15 16.61
C VAL A 414 -15.75 14.19 15.43
N THR A 415 -14.84 13.22 15.27
CA THR A 415 -14.88 12.29 14.13
C THR A 415 -16.02 11.28 14.22
N LEU A 416 -16.24 10.68 15.39
CA LEU A 416 -17.37 9.81 15.65
C LEU A 416 -18.68 10.59 15.54
N GLY A 417 -18.73 11.82 16.06
CA GLY A 417 -19.90 12.69 15.96
C GLY A 417 -20.30 12.97 14.50
N LYS A 418 -19.32 13.20 13.61
CA LYS A 418 -19.59 13.37 12.18
C LYS A 418 -20.17 12.11 11.53
N ALA A 419 -19.59 10.95 11.79
CA ALA A 419 -20.11 9.69 11.27
C ALA A 419 -21.51 9.38 11.84
N TYR A 420 -21.73 9.59 13.13
CA TYR A 420 -23.05 9.47 13.78
C TYR A 420 -24.11 10.34 13.10
N MET A 421 -23.81 11.64 12.88
CA MET A 421 -24.75 12.54 12.20
C MET A 421 -25.11 12.03 10.81
N ARG A 422 -24.14 11.54 10.03
CA ARG A 422 -24.38 10.99 8.68
C ARG A 422 -25.23 9.72 8.70
N ILE A 423 -25.03 8.85 9.68
CA ILE A 423 -25.88 7.66 9.88
C ILE A 423 -27.32 8.09 10.16
N THR A 424 -27.52 9.02 11.10
CA THR A 424 -28.88 9.48 11.46
C THR A 424 -29.59 10.15 10.29
N GLU A 425 -28.88 10.97 9.52
CA GLU A 425 -29.41 11.62 8.31
C GLU A 425 -29.82 10.58 7.27
N ALA A 426 -28.93 9.64 6.93
CA ALA A 426 -29.19 8.59 5.95
C ALA A 426 -30.34 7.66 6.38
N ALA A 427 -30.38 7.25 7.65
CA ALA A 427 -31.41 6.38 8.19
C ALA A 427 -32.80 7.05 8.25
N SER A 428 -32.85 8.38 8.33
CA SER A 428 -34.12 9.14 8.36
C SER A 428 -34.80 9.27 6.99
N LYS A 429 -34.08 8.99 5.88
CA LYS A 429 -34.62 9.08 4.52
C LYS A 429 -35.65 7.98 4.26
N SER A 430 -36.61 8.25 3.36
CA SER A 430 -37.68 7.31 3.01
C SER A 430 -37.79 7.14 1.47
N PRO A 431 -37.41 5.98 0.90
CA PRO A 431 -36.74 4.84 1.55
C PRO A 431 -35.26 5.15 1.85
N PRO A 432 -34.67 4.62 2.93
CA PRO A 432 -33.25 4.77 3.21
C PRO A 432 -32.44 3.93 2.22
N LYS A 433 -31.42 4.53 1.60
CA LYS A 433 -30.43 3.79 0.80
C LYS A 433 -29.42 3.15 1.74
N TRP A 434 -29.20 1.86 1.61
CA TRP A 434 -28.31 1.14 2.52
C TRP A 434 -26.85 1.60 2.40
N GLN A 435 -26.42 2.01 1.21
CA GLN A 435 -25.07 2.50 0.93
C GLN A 435 -24.75 3.76 1.74
N GLU A 436 -25.72 4.67 1.85
CA GLU A 436 -25.60 5.92 2.60
C GLU A 436 -25.49 5.68 4.12
N VAL A 437 -26.09 4.60 4.62
CA VAL A 437 -25.98 4.19 6.03
C VAL A 437 -24.69 3.39 6.28
N GLU A 438 -24.30 2.53 5.35
CA GLU A 438 -23.14 1.63 5.49
C GLU A 438 -21.80 2.38 5.44
N ALA A 439 -21.66 3.39 4.58
CA ALA A 439 -20.41 4.14 4.45
C ALA A 439 -19.93 4.79 5.76
N PRO A 440 -20.75 5.54 6.51
CA PRO A 440 -20.34 6.07 7.81
C PRO A 440 -20.17 4.98 8.89
N LEU A 441 -20.87 3.84 8.81
CA LEU A 441 -20.58 2.69 9.70
C LEU A 441 -19.18 2.12 9.45
N MET A 442 -18.77 2.02 8.19
CA MET A 442 -17.40 1.63 7.83
C MET A 442 -16.38 2.64 8.37
N ALA A 443 -16.68 3.95 8.31
CA ALA A 443 -15.82 4.97 8.90
C ALA A 443 -15.68 4.81 10.43
N LEU A 444 -16.79 4.57 11.15
CA LEU A 444 -16.76 4.28 12.58
C LEU A 444 -15.86 3.08 12.90
N ARG A 445 -15.96 2.00 12.11
CA ARG A 445 -15.12 0.82 12.28
C ARG A 445 -13.64 1.13 12.04
N SER A 446 -13.31 1.84 10.96
CA SER A 446 -11.93 2.18 10.61
C SER A 446 -11.24 3.02 11.69
N MET A 447 -11.96 4.01 12.24
CA MET A 447 -11.43 4.90 13.28
C MET A 447 -11.27 4.24 14.65
N GLY A 448 -11.94 3.11 14.90
CA GLY A 448 -12.02 2.52 16.25
C GLY A 448 -10.69 2.17 16.93
N SER A 449 -9.57 2.04 16.19
CA SER A 449 -8.23 1.89 16.83
C SER A 449 -7.73 3.15 17.53
N GLN A 450 -8.26 4.31 17.15
CA GLN A 450 -7.82 5.63 17.63
C GLN A 450 -8.78 6.19 18.69
N VAL A 451 -9.76 5.39 19.13
CA VAL A 451 -10.75 5.80 20.11
C VAL A 451 -10.40 5.14 21.44
N ASP A 452 -10.30 5.95 22.49
CA ASP A 452 -10.05 5.46 23.83
C ASP A 452 -11.22 4.63 24.36
N ASP A 453 -10.90 3.58 25.12
CA ASP A 453 -11.91 2.71 25.75
C ASP A 453 -12.79 3.44 26.78
N ASP A 454 -12.38 4.64 27.23
CA ASP A 454 -13.12 5.48 28.18
C ASP A 454 -14.00 6.55 27.51
N GLU A 455 -14.08 6.58 26.17
CA GLU A 455 -14.90 7.54 25.42
C GLU A 455 -16.39 7.38 25.78
N ASN A 456 -16.99 8.41 26.35
CA ASN A 456 -18.32 8.33 26.97
C ASN A 456 -19.30 9.38 26.47
N GLU A 457 -18.95 10.12 25.43
CA GLU A 457 -19.77 11.21 24.89
C GLU A 457 -20.55 10.77 23.66
N VAL A 458 -19.93 10.03 22.73
CA VAL A 458 -20.55 9.71 21.42
C VAL A 458 -20.82 8.21 21.25
N LEU A 459 -19.90 7.33 21.69
CA LEU A 459 -20.04 5.89 21.56
C LEU A 459 -21.31 5.31 22.21
N PRO A 460 -21.75 5.72 23.42
CA PRO A 460 -23.01 5.24 23.97
C PRO A 460 -24.21 5.50 23.06
N GLU A 461 -24.26 6.65 22.39
CA GLU A 461 -25.34 7.01 21.48
C GLU A 461 -25.25 6.23 20.16
N ILE A 462 -24.02 6.01 19.66
CA ILE A 462 -23.78 5.12 18.50
C ILE A 462 -24.27 3.71 18.82
N MET A 463 -23.92 3.14 19.97
CA MET A 463 -24.29 1.77 20.35
C MET A 463 -25.81 1.59 20.44
N LYS A 464 -26.52 2.56 21.01
CA LYS A 464 -28.00 2.57 21.02
C LYS A 464 -28.58 2.64 19.60
N LEU A 465 -27.99 3.46 18.73
CA LEU A 465 -28.46 3.67 17.35
C LEU A 465 -28.37 2.39 16.50
N LEU A 466 -27.34 1.54 16.70
CA LEU A 466 -27.12 0.35 15.84
C LEU A 466 -28.33 -0.58 15.75
N SER A 467 -29.08 -0.73 16.85
CA SER A 467 -30.27 -1.58 16.92
C SER A 467 -31.52 -0.99 16.23
N GLN A 468 -31.47 0.31 15.90
CA GLN A 468 -32.58 1.08 15.32
C GLN A 468 -32.41 1.30 13.81
N LEU A 469 -31.31 0.82 13.24
CA LEU A 469 -31.00 1.02 11.83
C LEU A 469 -31.96 0.22 10.92
N PRO A 470 -32.16 0.66 9.67
CA PRO A 470 -32.99 -0.06 8.71
C PRO A 470 -32.50 -1.50 8.49
N GLU A 471 -33.45 -2.44 8.37
CA GLU A 471 -33.15 -3.84 8.10
C GLU A 471 -32.57 -4.02 6.69
N HIS A 472 -31.26 -4.29 6.62
CA HIS A 472 -30.56 -4.62 5.40
C HIS A 472 -29.30 -5.45 5.71
N PRO A 473 -28.99 -6.53 4.95
CA PRO A 473 -27.84 -7.39 5.23
C PRO A 473 -26.51 -6.64 5.32
N LYS A 474 -26.25 -5.69 4.41
CA LYS A 474 -25.00 -4.89 4.42
C LYS A 474 -24.90 -3.93 5.61
N ILE A 475 -26.03 -3.35 6.06
CA ILE A 475 -26.06 -2.50 7.25
C ILE A 475 -25.79 -3.36 8.48
N LYS A 476 -26.47 -4.51 8.60
CA LYS A 476 -26.29 -5.45 9.71
C LYS A 476 -24.86 -5.98 9.78
N TYR A 477 -24.26 -6.31 8.63
CA TYR A 477 -22.86 -6.70 8.52
C TYR A 477 -21.93 -5.60 9.07
N ALA A 478 -22.07 -4.37 8.60
CA ALA A 478 -21.23 -3.26 9.04
C ALA A 478 -21.41 -2.93 10.53
N ALA A 479 -22.66 -2.86 11.01
CA ALA A 479 -22.98 -2.63 12.42
C ALA A 479 -22.43 -3.74 13.33
N THR A 480 -22.50 -5.00 12.91
CA THR A 480 -21.90 -6.14 13.63
C THR A 480 -20.40 -5.97 13.79
N LEU A 481 -19.70 -5.52 12.73
CA LEU A 481 -18.27 -5.27 12.79
C LEU A 481 -17.89 -4.00 13.56
N VAL A 482 -18.79 -3.01 13.65
CA VAL A 482 -18.64 -1.88 14.56
C VAL A 482 -18.67 -2.38 16.01
N ILE A 483 -19.68 -3.17 16.40
CA ILE A 483 -19.75 -3.78 17.75
C ILE A 483 -18.46 -4.54 18.07
N ALA A 484 -18.02 -5.38 17.13
CA ALA A 484 -16.80 -6.16 17.28
C ALA A 484 -15.54 -5.30 17.50
N ARG A 485 -15.48 -4.14 16.84
CA ARG A 485 -14.33 -3.23 16.90
C ARG A 485 -14.20 -2.56 18.27
N TYR A 486 -15.33 -2.26 18.91
CA TYR A 486 -15.41 -1.58 20.19
C TYR A 486 -15.62 -2.56 21.36
N GLY A 487 -15.07 -3.78 21.26
CA GLY A 487 -15.18 -4.80 22.30
C GLY A 487 -14.50 -4.40 23.63
N SER A 488 -13.32 -3.77 23.55
CA SER A 488 -12.61 -3.24 24.73
C SER A 488 -13.38 -2.14 25.45
N TRP A 489 -14.02 -1.25 24.68
CA TRP A 489 -14.95 -0.26 25.22
C TRP A 489 -16.18 -0.91 25.88
N THR A 490 -16.72 -1.98 25.27
CA THR A 490 -17.88 -2.72 25.80
C THR A 490 -17.58 -3.39 27.14
N ASP A 491 -16.35 -3.88 27.36
CA ASP A 491 -15.93 -4.44 28.65
C ASP A 491 -16.08 -3.42 29.79
N LYS A 492 -15.85 -2.13 29.52
CA LYS A 492 -16.06 -1.04 30.49
C LYS A 492 -17.53 -0.60 30.62
N HIS A 493 -18.40 -1.00 29.69
CA HIS A 493 -19.83 -0.62 29.63
C HIS A 493 -20.73 -1.86 29.49
N PRO A 494 -20.74 -2.76 30.50
CA PRO A 494 -21.36 -4.07 30.42
C PRO A 494 -22.89 -4.03 30.25
N GLU A 495 -23.54 -2.89 30.47
CA GLU A 495 -24.97 -2.69 30.21
C GLU A 495 -25.36 -2.94 28.74
N PHE A 496 -24.40 -2.86 27.82
CA PHE A 496 -24.61 -3.08 26.40
C PHE A 496 -24.48 -4.54 25.97
N ILE A 497 -23.88 -5.41 26.79
CA ILE A 497 -23.55 -6.79 26.41
C ILE A 497 -24.80 -7.59 26.01
N GLU A 498 -25.90 -7.50 26.76
CA GLU A 498 -27.10 -8.31 26.51
C GLU A 498 -27.70 -8.03 25.12
N TYR A 499 -27.84 -6.75 24.76
CA TYR A 499 -28.38 -6.38 23.44
C TYR A 499 -27.38 -6.72 22.33
N GLN A 500 -26.08 -6.51 22.53
CA GLN A 500 -25.06 -6.79 21.53
C GLN A 500 -24.98 -8.29 21.23
N LEU A 501 -25.01 -9.14 22.26
CA LEU A 501 -25.06 -10.59 22.06
C LEU A 501 -26.30 -10.99 21.27
N THR A 502 -27.47 -10.43 21.62
CA THR A 502 -28.72 -10.70 20.89
C THR A 502 -28.61 -10.27 19.43
N PHE A 503 -28.08 -9.07 19.18
CA PHE A 503 -27.88 -8.52 17.83
C PHE A 503 -26.93 -9.39 17.01
N VAL A 504 -25.75 -9.70 17.55
CA VAL A 504 -24.72 -10.54 16.90
C VAL A 504 -25.24 -11.96 16.66
N SER A 505 -25.90 -12.57 17.64
CA SER A 505 -26.49 -13.91 17.48
C SER A 505 -27.54 -13.97 16.37
N SER A 506 -28.35 -12.92 16.19
CA SER A 506 -29.34 -12.86 15.11
C SER A 506 -28.71 -12.76 13.71
N GLY A 507 -27.43 -12.39 13.60
CA GLY A 507 -26.70 -12.35 12.33
C GLY A 507 -26.38 -13.73 11.77
N PHE A 508 -26.37 -14.78 12.62
CA PHE A 508 -26.15 -16.17 12.20
C PHE A 508 -27.31 -16.77 11.37
N GLU A 509 -28.45 -16.08 11.30
CA GLU A 509 -29.59 -16.46 10.45
C GLU A 509 -29.45 -15.97 9.01
N ASN A 510 -28.47 -15.11 8.71
CA ASN A 510 -28.27 -14.50 7.40
C ASN A 510 -26.89 -14.89 6.83
N ASP A 511 -26.89 -15.55 5.66
CA ASP A 511 -25.68 -16.04 5.00
C ASP A 511 -24.67 -14.94 4.63
N GLU A 512 -25.11 -13.69 4.43
CA GLU A 512 -24.20 -12.56 4.17
C GLU A 512 -23.58 -11.98 5.44
N VAL A 513 -24.16 -12.26 6.62
CA VAL A 513 -23.78 -11.65 7.89
C VAL A 513 -23.09 -12.65 8.82
N VAL A 514 -23.26 -13.95 8.58
CA VAL A 514 -22.75 -15.04 9.44
C VAL A 514 -21.24 -14.93 9.72
N ALA A 515 -20.43 -14.60 8.71
CA ALA A 515 -18.98 -14.47 8.88
C ALA A 515 -18.61 -13.29 9.80
N ALA A 516 -19.24 -12.12 9.61
CA ALA A 516 -19.07 -10.98 10.50
C ALA A 516 -19.56 -11.28 11.93
N SER A 517 -20.65 -12.05 12.04
CA SER A 517 -21.23 -12.42 13.35
C SER A 517 -20.35 -13.40 14.11
N ALA A 518 -19.73 -14.35 13.42
CA ALA A 518 -18.75 -15.27 14.00
C ALA A 518 -17.54 -14.52 14.55
N LEU A 519 -16.96 -13.62 13.74
CA LEU A 519 -15.85 -12.76 14.17
C LEU A 519 -16.25 -11.84 15.34
N ALA A 520 -17.41 -11.20 15.27
CA ALA A 520 -17.91 -10.33 16.33
C ALA A 520 -18.13 -11.10 17.64
N MET A 521 -18.70 -12.30 17.56
CA MET A 521 -18.91 -13.17 18.72
C MET A 521 -17.57 -13.55 19.36
N LYS A 522 -16.55 -13.91 18.57
CA LYS A 522 -15.19 -14.16 19.08
C LYS A 522 -14.62 -12.96 19.79
N LEU A 523 -14.66 -11.78 19.17
CA LEU A 523 -14.04 -10.58 19.73
C LEU A 523 -14.77 -10.12 20.99
N LEU A 524 -16.11 -10.14 21.02
CA LEU A 524 -16.86 -9.88 22.25
C LEU A 524 -16.55 -10.90 23.34
N CYS A 525 -16.46 -12.19 23.00
CA CYS A 525 -16.07 -13.22 23.96
C CYS A 525 -14.66 -13.03 24.49
N LYS A 526 -13.73 -12.57 23.66
CA LYS A 526 -12.34 -12.29 24.04
C LYS A 526 -12.25 -11.13 25.00
N GLU A 527 -12.82 -9.98 24.62
CA GLU A 527 -12.67 -8.74 25.37
C GLU A 527 -13.56 -8.73 26.63
N CYS A 528 -14.80 -9.22 26.55
CA CYS A 528 -15.78 -9.17 27.66
C CYS A 528 -15.92 -10.49 28.46
N SER A 529 -14.97 -11.41 28.33
CA SER A 529 -15.05 -12.79 28.86
C SER A 529 -15.48 -12.89 30.34
N SER A 530 -15.03 -11.94 31.18
CA SER A 530 -15.33 -11.87 32.61
C SER A 530 -16.83 -11.68 32.90
N HIS A 531 -17.50 -10.83 32.11
CA HIS A 531 -18.92 -10.53 32.20
C HIS A 531 -19.79 -11.67 31.64
N LEU A 532 -19.24 -12.44 30.70
CA LEU A 532 -19.96 -13.50 29.99
C LEU A 532 -20.18 -14.79 30.78
N LEU A 533 -19.54 -14.94 31.95
CA LEU A 533 -19.76 -16.08 32.83
C LEU A 533 -21.24 -16.23 33.25
N ASN A 534 -21.95 -15.10 33.42
CA ASN A 534 -23.38 -15.10 33.74
C ASN A 534 -24.27 -15.59 32.59
N TYR A 535 -23.77 -15.53 31.36
CA TYR A 535 -24.47 -15.94 30.14
C TYR A 535 -24.04 -17.32 29.65
N LEU A 536 -23.17 -18.02 30.39
CA LEU A 536 -22.54 -19.26 29.93
C LEU A 536 -23.54 -20.34 29.48
N ASN A 537 -24.65 -20.53 30.21
CA ASN A 537 -25.67 -21.51 29.83
C ASN A 537 -26.35 -21.17 28.50
N GLN A 538 -26.63 -19.88 28.27
CA GLN A 538 -27.25 -19.39 27.03
C GLN A 538 -26.25 -19.48 25.86
N LEU A 539 -25.01 -19.04 26.08
CA LEU A 539 -23.92 -19.12 25.12
C LEU A 539 -23.61 -20.57 24.73
N HIS A 540 -23.55 -21.48 25.71
CA HIS A 540 -23.38 -22.91 25.46
C HIS A 540 -24.48 -23.47 24.55
N ALA A 541 -25.76 -23.20 24.86
CA ALA A 541 -26.87 -23.64 24.02
C ALA A 541 -26.78 -23.08 22.60
N PHE A 542 -26.41 -21.81 22.47
CA PHE A 542 -26.20 -21.13 21.19
C PHE A 542 -25.06 -21.78 20.38
N PHE A 543 -23.86 -21.90 20.95
CA PHE A 543 -22.69 -22.50 20.29
C PHE A 543 -22.98 -23.91 19.80
N MET A 544 -23.62 -24.73 20.62
CA MET A 544 -24.02 -26.09 20.23
C MET A 544 -25.03 -26.13 19.07
N GLY A 545 -25.85 -25.08 18.92
CA GLY A 545 -26.80 -24.94 17.82
C GLY A 545 -26.17 -24.44 16.51
N VAL A 546 -25.19 -23.52 16.58
CA VAL A 546 -24.56 -22.93 15.39
C VAL A 546 -23.43 -23.79 14.82
N THR A 547 -22.66 -24.48 15.65
CA THR A 547 -21.50 -25.30 15.22
C THR A 547 -21.81 -26.32 14.13
N LYS A 548 -23.05 -26.82 14.04
CA LYS A 548 -23.47 -27.80 13.01
C LYS A 548 -23.72 -27.20 11.63
N ARG A 549 -23.86 -25.88 11.53
CA ARG A 549 -24.32 -25.16 10.33
C ARG A 549 -23.25 -24.29 9.69
N LEU A 550 -22.13 -24.06 10.38
CA LEU A 550 -21.08 -23.13 9.96
C LEU A 550 -20.07 -23.79 9.03
N LYS A 551 -19.48 -22.97 8.15
CA LYS A 551 -18.32 -23.35 7.35
C LYS A 551 -17.08 -23.42 8.25
N ALA A 552 -16.02 -24.10 7.79
CA ALA A 552 -14.82 -24.36 8.59
C ALA A 552 -14.20 -23.08 9.21
N VAL A 553 -14.11 -21.98 8.45
CA VAL A 553 -13.54 -20.71 8.93
C VAL A 553 -14.42 -20.10 10.03
N ASP A 554 -15.73 -19.94 9.77
CA ASP A 554 -16.65 -19.35 10.74
C ASP A 554 -16.79 -20.22 12.00
N LEU A 555 -16.70 -21.55 11.84
CA LEU A 555 -16.70 -22.50 12.95
C LEU A 555 -15.48 -22.29 13.85
N MET A 556 -14.30 -22.09 13.26
CA MET A 556 -13.06 -21.82 14.00
C MET A 556 -13.21 -20.58 14.88
N GLU A 557 -13.72 -19.47 14.32
CA GLU A 557 -13.95 -18.23 15.06
C GLU A 557 -14.91 -18.45 16.25
N VAL A 558 -16.02 -19.18 16.05
CA VAL A 558 -16.97 -19.49 17.13
C VAL A 558 -16.36 -20.40 18.19
N THR A 559 -15.52 -21.36 17.81
CA THR A 559 -14.86 -22.25 18.78
C THR A 559 -13.81 -21.53 19.61
N GLU A 560 -13.08 -20.57 19.01
CA GLU A 560 -12.20 -19.66 19.76
C GLU A 560 -12.99 -18.76 20.72
N ALA A 561 -14.18 -18.29 20.32
CA ALA A 561 -15.09 -17.57 21.22
C ALA A 561 -15.42 -18.37 22.49
N VAL A 562 -15.67 -19.68 22.33
CA VAL A 562 -15.91 -20.59 23.47
C VAL A 562 -14.67 -20.71 24.35
N ALA A 563 -13.49 -20.85 23.74
CA ALA A 563 -12.22 -20.95 24.47
C ALA A 563 -11.97 -19.71 25.36
N HIS A 564 -12.26 -18.49 24.87
CA HIS A 564 -12.13 -17.27 25.67
C HIS A 564 -13.01 -17.27 26.93
N VAL A 565 -14.28 -17.69 26.82
CA VAL A 565 -15.19 -17.76 27.97
C VAL A 565 -14.72 -18.83 28.98
N ILE A 566 -14.22 -19.98 28.50
CA ILE A 566 -13.63 -21.00 29.38
C ILE A 566 -12.36 -20.46 30.05
N GLY A 567 -11.55 -19.68 29.35
CA GLY A 567 -10.36 -19.02 29.89
C GLY A 567 -10.69 -18.09 31.07
N ALA A 568 -11.80 -17.34 30.99
CA ALA A 568 -12.29 -16.55 32.12
C ALA A 568 -12.70 -17.42 33.31
N LEU A 569 -13.34 -18.58 33.06
CA LEU A 569 -13.70 -19.52 34.12
C LEU A 569 -12.46 -20.15 34.79
N LYS A 570 -11.44 -20.47 34.00
CA LYS A 570 -10.13 -20.91 34.49
C LYS A 570 -9.50 -19.85 35.39
N LEU A 571 -9.48 -18.59 34.97
CA LEU A 571 -8.97 -17.47 35.77
C LEU A 571 -9.76 -17.29 37.06
N PHE A 572 -11.08 -17.44 37.02
CA PHE A 572 -11.93 -17.42 38.20
C PHE A 572 -11.51 -18.48 39.22
N PHE A 573 -11.34 -19.74 38.79
CA PHE A 573 -10.91 -20.81 39.70
C PHE A 573 -9.46 -20.71 40.18
N GLU A 574 -8.59 -20.04 39.42
CA GLU A 574 -7.22 -19.74 39.85
C GLU A 574 -7.19 -18.62 40.91
N THR A 575 -8.03 -17.60 40.74
CA THR A 575 -8.02 -16.39 41.56
C THR A 575 -8.87 -16.53 42.83
N VAL A 576 -10.05 -17.14 42.72
CA VAL A 576 -11.01 -17.28 43.82
C VAL A 576 -10.66 -18.51 44.65
N ASN A 577 -9.72 -18.33 45.60
CA ASN A 577 -9.26 -19.39 46.49
C ASN A 577 -9.42 -19.01 47.97
N PRO A 578 -10.65 -19.09 48.53
CA PRO A 578 -10.89 -18.79 49.93
C PRO A 578 -10.19 -19.80 50.85
N GLN A 579 -9.63 -19.33 51.96
CA GLN A 579 -9.07 -20.22 52.97
C GLN A 579 -10.20 -20.92 53.73
N VAL A 580 -10.35 -22.23 53.53
CA VAL A 580 -11.37 -23.07 54.16
C VAL A 580 -10.69 -24.20 54.94
N ALA A 581 -11.16 -24.47 56.16
CA ALA A 581 -10.63 -25.57 56.95
C ALA A 581 -10.93 -26.93 56.28
N PRO A 582 -10.10 -27.97 56.46
CA PRO A 582 -10.31 -29.28 55.83
C PRO A 582 -11.65 -29.96 56.20
N SER A 583 -12.25 -29.60 57.33
CA SER A 583 -13.54 -30.12 57.79
C SER A 583 -14.75 -29.43 57.16
N ASP A 584 -14.56 -28.27 56.55
CA ASP A 584 -15.65 -27.39 56.14
C ASP A 584 -15.89 -27.48 54.64
N ALA A 585 -17.13 -27.26 54.22
CA ALA A 585 -17.49 -27.29 52.81
C ALA A 585 -16.87 -26.09 52.07
N HIS A 586 -16.13 -26.36 50.99
CA HIS A 586 -15.53 -25.31 50.18
C HIS A 586 -16.56 -24.72 49.20
N PRO A 587 -16.77 -23.39 49.18
CA PRO A 587 -17.88 -22.75 48.46
C PRO A 587 -17.80 -22.89 46.94
N CYS A 588 -16.60 -23.07 46.39
CA CYS A 588 -16.41 -23.23 44.94
C CYS A 588 -16.67 -24.66 44.43
N ILE A 589 -16.82 -25.65 45.31
CA ILE A 589 -17.08 -27.04 44.90
C ILE A 589 -18.49 -27.19 44.30
N PRO A 590 -19.57 -26.68 44.94
CA PRO A 590 -20.89 -26.65 44.31
C PRO A 590 -20.94 -25.88 43.00
N ILE A 591 -20.21 -24.76 42.90
CA ILE A 591 -20.13 -23.95 41.68
C ILE A 591 -19.52 -24.78 40.54
N PHE A 592 -18.40 -25.45 40.78
CA PHE A 592 -17.80 -26.33 39.78
C PHE A 592 -18.74 -27.47 39.37
N GLN A 593 -19.46 -28.07 40.32
CA GLN A 593 -20.47 -29.11 40.03
C GLN A 593 -21.61 -28.59 39.15
N GLU A 594 -22.09 -27.38 39.39
CA GLU A 594 -23.15 -26.75 38.59
C GLU A 594 -22.68 -26.47 37.15
N LEU A 595 -21.42 -26.08 36.99
CA LEU A 595 -20.81 -25.79 35.68
C LEU A 595 -20.38 -27.05 34.92
N TRP A 596 -20.25 -28.19 35.62
CA TRP A 596 -19.74 -29.43 35.04
C TRP A 596 -20.51 -29.91 33.79
N PRO A 597 -21.86 -29.93 33.75
CA PRO A 597 -22.58 -30.40 32.56
C PRO A 597 -22.23 -29.63 31.28
N VAL A 598 -21.95 -28.33 31.39
CA VAL A 598 -21.51 -27.50 30.27
C VAL A 598 -20.09 -27.90 29.86
N LEU A 599 -19.15 -27.96 30.80
CA LEU A 599 -17.75 -28.33 30.53
C LEU A 599 -17.64 -29.75 29.94
N ASP A 600 -18.44 -30.68 30.44
CA ASP A 600 -18.50 -32.08 29.99
C ASP A 600 -19.00 -32.19 28.55
N THR A 601 -20.03 -31.40 28.22
CA THR A 601 -20.60 -31.35 26.86
C THR A 601 -19.62 -30.71 25.88
N LEU A 602 -18.97 -29.62 26.26
CA LEU A 602 -17.95 -28.96 25.45
C LEU A 602 -16.77 -29.90 25.17
N ALA A 603 -16.27 -30.61 26.18
CA ALA A 603 -15.21 -31.61 26.02
C ALA A 603 -15.61 -32.76 25.09
N ASP A 604 -16.86 -33.23 25.15
CA ASP A 604 -17.36 -34.30 24.27
C ASP A 604 -17.52 -33.87 22.82
N ARG A 605 -17.90 -32.61 22.59
CA ARG A 605 -18.36 -32.12 21.28
C ARG A 605 -17.28 -31.41 20.48
N ILE A 606 -16.48 -30.60 21.15
CA ILE A 606 -15.46 -29.73 20.54
C ILE A 606 -14.12 -29.79 21.28
N GLY A 607 -13.96 -30.74 22.22
CA GLY A 607 -12.71 -30.94 22.95
C GLY A 607 -11.56 -31.50 22.11
N ASN A 608 -11.78 -31.76 20.82
CA ASN A 608 -10.74 -32.10 19.84
C ASN A 608 -10.08 -30.87 19.20
N ILE A 609 -10.55 -29.66 19.50
CA ILE A 609 -9.96 -28.40 19.04
C ILE A 609 -8.95 -27.95 20.08
N ASP A 610 -7.70 -27.73 19.66
CA ASP A 610 -6.57 -27.49 20.56
C ASP A 610 -6.81 -26.36 21.56
N ASP A 611 -7.30 -25.20 21.10
CA ASP A 611 -7.51 -24.05 21.98
C ASP A 611 -8.62 -24.30 23.02
N VAL A 612 -9.68 -24.99 22.62
CA VAL A 612 -10.76 -25.39 23.53
C VAL A 612 -10.25 -26.43 24.53
N ALA A 613 -9.50 -27.44 24.05
CA ALA A 613 -8.93 -28.47 24.90
C ALA A 613 -7.97 -27.87 25.94
N LYS A 614 -7.10 -26.94 25.53
CA LYS A 614 -6.18 -26.20 26.41
C LYS A 614 -6.92 -25.42 27.50
N GLU A 615 -7.97 -24.69 27.15
CA GLU A 615 -8.71 -23.90 28.15
C GLU A 615 -9.60 -24.78 29.05
N LEU A 616 -10.24 -25.82 28.53
CA LEU A 616 -11.01 -26.78 29.35
C LEU A 616 -10.12 -27.49 30.38
N THR A 617 -8.99 -28.01 29.91
CA THR A 617 -8.03 -28.72 30.77
C THR A 617 -7.35 -27.77 31.75
N GLY A 618 -7.04 -26.53 31.32
CA GLY A 618 -6.60 -25.44 32.19
C GLY A 618 -7.60 -25.14 33.29
N CYS A 619 -8.88 -25.00 32.96
CA CYS A 619 -9.96 -24.78 33.92
C CYS A 619 -10.05 -25.89 34.97
N TRP A 620 -10.02 -27.17 34.54
CA TRP A 620 -10.05 -28.31 35.47
C TRP A 620 -8.81 -28.34 36.36
N ARG A 621 -7.65 -28.06 35.79
CA ARG A 621 -6.39 -28.02 36.54
C ARG A 621 -6.39 -26.90 37.59
N SER A 622 -6.82 -25.69 37.23
CA SER A 622 -6.89 -24.57 38.18
C SER A 622 -7.79 -24.93 39.37
N ALA A 623 -8.96 -25.50 39.13
CA ALA A 623 -9.84 -25.96 40.21
C ALA A 623 -9.20 -27.06 41.10
N LEU A 624 -8.51 -28.05 40.49
CA LEU A 624 -7.78 -29.09 41.22
C LEU A 624 -6.65 -28.51 42.09
N ILE A 625 -5.91 -27.52 41.58
CA ILE A 625 -4.79 -26.88 42.28
C ILE A 625 -5.26 -25.98 43.42
N SER A 626 -6.27 -25.15 43.15
CA SER A 626 -6.76 -24.16 44.10
C SER A 626 -7.43 -24.84 45.29
N TYR A 627 -8.26 -25.84 45.05
CA TYR A 627 -9.14 -26.43 46.08
C TYR A 627 -8.61 -27.74 46.69
N ARG A 628 -7.56 -28.34 46.10
CA ARG A 628 -6.82 -29.49 46.65
C ARG A 628 -7.74 -30.57 47.23
N THR A 629 -7.58 -30.91 48.50
CA THR A 629 -8.31 -31.98 49.20
C THR A 629 -9.83 -31.79 49.17
N HIS A 630 -10.32 -30.54 49.17
CA HIS A 630 -11.76 -30.27 49.07
C HIS A 630 -12.35 -30.67 47.71
N PHE A 631 -11.52 -30.78 46.67
CA PHE A 631 -11.92 -31.23 45.34
C PHE A 631 -12.01 -32.75 45.19
N ALA A 632 -11.53 -33.51 46.19
CA ALA A 632 -11.49 -34.99 46.16
C ALA A 632 -12.82 -35.66 45.73
N PRO A 633 -14.01 -35.19 46.14
CA PRO A 633 -15.29 -35.78 45.72
C PRO A 633 -15.53 -35.75 44.20
N LEU A 634 -14.93 -34.80 43.48
CA LEU A 634 -15.09 -34.61 42.04
C LEU A 634 -14.02 -35.30 41.20
N VAL A 635 -12.94 -35.77 41.84
CA VAL A 635 -11.80 -36.39 41.14
C VAL A 635 -12.20 -37.61 40.29
N PRO A 636 -13.06 -38.54 40.74
CA PRO A 636 -13.46 -39.68 39.91
C PRO A 636 -14.16 -39.26 38.60
N MET A 637 -14.96 -38.20 38.67
CA MET A 637 -15.65 -37.63 37.52
C MET A 637 -14.67 -37.01 36.51
N ILE A 638 -13.68 -36.25 37.00
CA ILE A 638 -12.60 -35.70 36.17
C ILE A 638 -11.76 -36.81 35.54
N MET A 639 -11.35 -37.83 36.31
CA MET A 639 -10.57 -38.96 35.83
C MET A 639 -11.28 -39.67 34.66
N ALA A 640 -12.57 -40.00 34.81
CA ALA A 640 -13.35 -40.63 33.76
C ALA A 640 -13.41 -39.77 32.49
N ARG A 641 -13.55 -38.45 32.62
CA ARG A 641 -13.56 -37.53 31.48
C ARG A 641 -12.19 -37.41 30.81
N LEU A 642 -11.11 -37.33 31.57
CA LEU A 642 -9.74 -37.26 31.05
C LEU A 642 -9.34 -38.52 30.28
N ILE A 643 -9.75 -39.71 30.73
CA ILE A 643 -9.56 -40.95 29.96
C ILE A 643 -10.29 -40.82 28.62
N LYS A 644 -11.60 -40.57 28.67
CA LYS A 644 -12.44 -40.50 27.48
C LYS A 644 -11.95 -39.46 26.47
N SER A 645 -11.65 -38.24 26.93
CA SER A 645 -11.20 -37.16 26.04
C SER A 645 -9.82 -37.45 25.44
N PHE A 646 -8.89 -38.05 26.20
CA PHE A 646 -7.60 -38.45 25.65
C PHE A 646 -7.76 -39.58 24.61
N GLU A 647 -8.58 -40.60 24.89
CA GLU A 647 -8.89 -41.68 23.94
C GLU A 647 -9.54 -41.18 22.66
N GLN A 648 -10.38 -40.15 22.74
CA GLN A 648 -11.07 -39.60 21.58
C GLN A 648 -10.17 -38.70 20.71
N THR A 649 -9.23 -37.99 21.32
CA THR A 649 -8.53 -36.87 20.67
C THR A 649 -7.03 -37.07 20.51
N GLY A 650 -6.39 -37.79 21.44
CA GLY A 650 -4.94 -37.94 21.52
C GLY A 650 -4.17 -36.70 21.95
N LEU A 651 -4.84 -35.61 22.36
CA LEU A 651 -4.20 -34.33 22.67
C LEU A 651 -3.51 -34.36 24.06
N GLY A 652 -2.27 -33.86 24.14
CA GLY A 652 -1.48 -33.84 25.37
C GLY A 652 -2.00 -32.98 26.53
N PRO A 653 -2.78 -31.89 26.34
CA PRO A 653 -3.40 -31.15 27.44
C PRO A 653 -4.20 -32.02 28.41
N TYR A 654 -4.85 -33.08 27.94
CA TYR A 654 -5.57 -34.02 28.81
C TYR A 654 -4.62 -34.81 29.72
N LEU A 655 -3.48 -35.26 29.20
CA LEU A 655 -2.45 -35.94 30.01
C LEU A 655 -1.80 -35.01 31.02
N TRP A 656 -1.63 -33.74 30.66
CA TRP A 656 -1.05 -32.73 31.56
C TRP A 656 -1.87 -32.54 32.83
N VAL A 657 -3.21 -32.53 32.73
CA VAL A 657 -4.10 -32.52 33.90
C VAL A 657 -4.08 -33.86 34.62
N SER A 658 -4.02 -34.96 33.88
CA SER A 658 -3.96 -36.31 34.45
C SER A 658 -2.75 -36.48 35.37
N GLY A 659 -1.58 -36.01 34.94
CA GLY A 659 -0.38 -35.95 35.79
C GLY A 659 -0.58 -35.08 37.04
N ARG A 660 -1.39 -34.02 36.98
CA ARG A 660 -1.71 -33.20 38.16
C ARG A 660 -2.62 -33.93 39.13
N VAL A 661 -3.63 -34.64 38.63
CA VAL A 661 -4.53 -35.48 39.44
C VAL A 661 -3.72 -36.51 40.23
N VAL A 662 -2.79 -37.22 39.58
CA VAL A 662 -1.93 -38.21 40.24
C VAL A 662 -1.04 -37.58 41.31
N ARG A 663 -0.45 -36.41 41.04
CA ARG A 663 0.42 -35.72 42.01
C ARG A 663 -0.32 -35.25 43.27
N GLU A 664 -1.57 -34.79 43.12
CA GLU A 664 -2.32 -34.22 44.25
C GLU A 664 -3.16 -35.26 45.01
N PHE A 665 -3.66 -36.29 44.32
CA PHE A 665 -4.62 -37.25 44.89
C PHE A 665 -4.13 -38.70 44.90
N GLY A 666 -2.92 -38.96 44.38
CA GLY A 666 -2.33 -40.30 44.30
C GLY A 666 -2.21 -41.00 45.65
N GLU A 667 -1.82 -40.26 46.69
CA GLU A 667 -1.69 -40.80 48.05
C GLU A 667 -3.04 -41.00 48.75
N LEU A 668 -4.06 -40.23 48.36
CA LEU A 668 -5.41 -40.32 48.95
C LEU A 668 -6.16 -41.56 48.47
N ASN A 669 -5.97 -41.96 47.20
CA ASN A 669 -6.53 -43.20 46.65
C ASN A 669 -5.56 -43.85 45.64
N PRO A 670 -4.57 -44.62 46.12
CA PRO A 670 -3.55 -45.23 45.26
C PRO A 670 -4.12 -46.19 44.22
N ALA A 671 -5.10 -47.03 44.60
CA ALA A 671 -5.69 -48.01 43.70
C ALA A 671 -6.44 -47.35 42.53
N ALA A 672 -7.25 -46.32 42.79
CA ALA A 672 -7.95 -45.59 41.74
C ALA A 672 -6.98 -44.82 40.83
N SER A 673 -5.89 -44.28 41.38
CA SER A 673 -4.88 -43.55 40.61
C SER A 673 -4.08 -44.46 39.68
N VAL A 674 -3.78 -45.69 40.11
CA VAL A 674 -3.15 -46.71 39.24
C VAL A 674 -4.11 -47.11 38.11
N GLN A 675 -5.38 -47.42 38.42
CA GLN A 675 -6.37 -47.74 37.40
C GLN A 675 -6.57 -46.61 36.37
N PHE A 676 -6.54 -45.35 36.84
CA PHE A 676 -6.61 -44.16 35.99
C PHE A 676 -5.43 -44.08 35.01
N VAL A 677 -4.20 -44.26 35.49
CA VAL A 677 -2.99 -44.27 34.65
C VAL A 677 -2.99 -45.46 33.69
N GLU A 678 -3.42 -46.64 34.13
CA GLU A 678 -3.57 -47.81 33.28
C GLU A 678 -4.53 -47.55 32.12
N GLY A 679 -5.69 -46.92 32.39
CA GLY A 679 -6.67 -46.56 31.36
C GLY A 679 -6.07 -45.69 30.24
N GLN A 680 -5.33 -44.63 30.60
CA GLN A 680 -4.72 -43.74 29.61
C GLN A 680 -3.52 -44.37 28.90
N SER A 681 -2.77 -45.23 29.59
CA SER A 681 -1.58 -45.87 29.04
C SER A 681 -1.92 -46.78 27.87
N VAL A 682 -3.06 -47.48 27.90
CA VAL A 682 -3.52 -48.35 26.81
C VAL A 682 -3.59 -47.57 25.49
N PHE A 683 -4.21 -46.39 25.50
CA PHE A 683 -4.33 -45.56 24.30
C PHE A 683 -2.99 -44.91 23.91
N MET A 684 -2.19 -44.49 24.89
CA MET A 684 -0.84 -43.96 24.62
C MET A 684 0.03 -44.98 23.87
N TRP A 685 0.00 -46.25 24.26
CA TRP A 685 0.73 -47.30 23.54
C TRP A 685 0.24 -47.48 22.11
N GLN A 686 -1.05 -47.29 21.84
CA GLN A 686 -1.60 -47.32 20.47
C GLN A 686 -1.10 -46.14 19.64
N ILE A 687 -1.05 -44.93 20.21
CA ILE A 687 -0.46 -43.75 19.55
C ILE A 687 1.02 -44.00 19.24
N LEU A 688 1.81 -44.44 20.21
CA LEU A 688 3.24 -44.69 20.04
C LEU A 688 3.53 -45.77 18.98
N GLN A 689 2.67 -46.79 18.88
CA GLN A 689 2.74 -47.79 17.82
C GLN A 689 2.37 -47.21 16.45
N LYS A 690 1.33 -46.38 16.38
CA LYS A 690 0.88 -45.72 15.15
C LYS A 690 1.96 -44.80 14.56
N TYR A 691 2.69 -44.06 15.40
CA TYR A 691 3.74 -43.11 14.99
C TYR A 691 5.16 -43.67 15.16
N SER A 692 5.32 -44.98 15.16
CA SER A 692 6.62 -45.63 15.32
C SER A 692 7.60 -45.19 14.23
N GLY A 693 8.69 -44.53 14.63
CA GLY A 693 9.70 -43.96 13.71
C GLY A 693 9.41 -42.54 13.22
N GLN A 694 8.27 -41.95 13.58
CA GLN A 694 7.83 -40.59 13.27
C GLN A 694 7.30 -39.89 14.53
N PHE A 695 8.00 -40.03 15.66
CA PHE A 695 7.56 -39.49 16.95
C PHE A 695 7.37 -37.97 16.96
N ASN A 696 8.04 -37.24 16.05
CA ASN A 696 7.88 -35.79 15.87
C ASN A 696 6.54 -35.40 15.22
N GLU A 697 5.76 -36.37 14.72
CA GLU A 697 4.43 -36.16 14.12
C GLU A 697 3.30 -36.50 15.10
N ILE A 698 3.62 -36.87 16.35
CA ILE A 698 2.62 -37.02 17.41
C ILE A 698 2.09 -35.61 17.74
N PRO A 699 0.75 -35.39 17.66
CA PRO A 699 0.15 -34.12 18.09
C PRO A 699 0.51 -33.81 19.54
N ASP A 700 0.90 -32.56 19.82
CA ASP A 700 1.34 -32.11 21.16
C ASP A 700 0.17 -31.99 22.16
#